data_AF-A0A2X3XU77-F1
#
_entry.id   AF-A0A2X3XU77-F1
#
_cell.length_a   1.000
_cell.length_b   1.000
_cell.length_c   1.000
_cell.angle_alpha   90.00
_cell.angle_beta   90.00
_cell.angle_gamma   90.00
#
_symmetry.space_group_name_H-M   'P 1'
#
loop_
_entity.id
_entity.type
_entity.pdbx_description
1 polymer ?
#
loop_
_entity_poly.entity_id
_entity_poly.type
_entity_poly.pdbx_seq_one_letter_code
_entity_poly.pdbx_strand_id
1 'polypeptide(L)'
;MSSYYLEVSNELKKIIKKLKQEERTNYPNLYLCRRLFLVFSVVSVISWLIEFSFDLGIYFIFSFVIFCLGFIIFMICHLKSISKIPGGLENIRNRKVAEQIKKFVEKRFSRNPIGAIDNLIDELTEFIVEWRRRNLWRFNAVILVLSIVCLPPLKSNWKANIATVFQKQQFIVQLSLVTFIIFIVFFVEFIWHGFTYEPLFGKSQQYFQQLNILTEVKYLICEGENMTNKRVLISVSDKAGIVDFAQELTKLGWEIISTGGTKVALDNAGVKTIAIDDVTGFPEMMDGRVKTLHPKIHGGLLARRDLDSHLEAAQNHKIGLIDLVVVNLYPFKETILRPDVTYDLAVENIDIGGPSMLRSAAKNHASVTVVVDPADYAVVLEQLAEKGETSYETRQSLAAKVFRHTAAYDALIADYFTTQVGETKPEKLTLTYDLKQPMRYGENPQQDADFYQNALPTEYSIAAAKQLNGKELSFNNIRDADAAIRIIRDFKDRPTVVALKHMNPCGIGQADDIETAWDYAYEADPVSIFGGIVVLNREVDAATAEKMHPIFLEIIIAPSYSDEALAILTNKKKNLRILELPFDAQDASEAEAEYTGVVGGLLVQNQDVIKESPADWQVVTERQPSEQEATALEFAWKAIKYVKSNGIIITNDKMTLGVGPGQTNRVASVRIAIEQAKDRLDGAVLASDAFFPFADNIEEIAQAGIKAIIQPGGSVRDQDSIDAANKHGIAMVFTGVRHFRH
;
A
#
# COMPACT_ATOMS: atom_id res chain seq x y z
N MET A 1 9.26 -6.89 58.77
CA MET A 1 7.85 -7.24 58.53
C MET A 1 7.04 -7.02 59.80
N SER A 2 6.09 -6.09 59.76
CA SER A 2 5.02 -6.03 60.77
C SER A 2 4.25 -7.36 60.79
N SER A 3 3.58 -7.68 61.91
CA SER A 3 2.75 -8.90 62.03
C SER A 3 1.71 -9.01 60.90
N TYR A 4 1.26 -7.87 60.40
CA TYR A 4 0.34 -7.67 59.28
C TYR A 4 0.88 -8.19 57.93
N TYR A 5 2.14 -7.91 57.58
CA TYR A 5 2.75 -8.36 56.31
C TYR A 5 3.15 -9.83 56.33
N LEU A 6 3.45 -10.35 57.53
CA LEU A 6 3.76 -11.76 57.73
C LEU A 6 2.56 -12.66 57.40
N GLU A 7 1.33 -12.21 57.65
CA GLU A 7 0.11 -12.95 57.33
C GLU A 7 -0.11 -13.12 55.82
N VAL A 8 0.03 -12.04 55.03
CA VAL A 8 -0.09 -12.08 53.56
C VAL A 8 0.99 -12.98 52.96
N SER A 9 2.24 -12.84 53.43
CA SER A 9 3.35 -13.70 53.02
C SER A 9 3.11 -15.18 53.39
N ASN A 10 2.50 -15.45 54.54
CA ASN A 10 2.19 -16.80 54.99
C ASN A 10 1.03 -17.44 54.19
N GLU A 11 0.02 -16.67 53.78
CA GLU A 11 -1.03 -17.19 52.90
C GLU A 11 -0.53 -17.45 51.48
N LEU A 12 0.30 -16.56 50.93
CA LEU A 12 1.05 -16.83 49.70
C LEU A 12 1.80 -18.17 49.79
N LYS A 13 2.48 -18.44 50.91
CA LYS A 13 3.20 -19.70 51.14
C LYS A 13 2.27 -20.92 51.17
N LYS A 14 1.10 -20.83 51.78
CA LYS A 14 0.13 -21.94 51.86
C LYS A 14 -0.46 -22.27 50.49
N ILE A 15 -0.88 -21.27 49.72
CA ILE A 15 -1.48 -21.44 48.39
C ILE A 15 -0.46 -22.04 47.42
N ILE A 16 0.77 -21.51 47.41
CA ILE A 16 1.86 -22.05 46.59
C ILE A 16 2.17 -23.51 46.96
N LYS A 17 2.16 -23.85 48.25
CA LYS A 17 2.40 -25.23 48.71
C LYS A 17 1.31 -26.19 48.23
N LYS A 18 0.04 -25.78 48.24
CA LYS A 18 -1.09 -26.59 47.76
C LYS A 18 -0.99 -26.87 46.25
N LEU A 19 -0.66 -25.85 45.46
CA LEU A 19 -0.49 -26.01 44.00
C LEU A 19 0.71 -26.87 43.62
N LYS A 20 1.81 -26.81 44.39
CA LYS A 20 2.94 -27.74 44.22
C LYS A 20 2.55 -29.19 44.49
N GLN A 21 1.57 -29.41 45.37
CA GLN A 21 1.05 -30.74 45.64
C GLN A 21 0.11 -31.21 44.52
N GLU A 22 -0.76 -30.33 44.01
CA GLU A 22 -1.62 -30.60 42.86
C GLU A 22 -0.82 -30.90 41.58
N GLU A 23 0.28 -30.19 41.33
CA GLU A 23 1.18 -30.46 40.19
C GLU A 23 1.81 -31.86 40.28
N ARG A 24 2.25 -32.28 41.49
CA ARG A 24 2.78 -33.64 41.71
C ARG A 24 1.74 -34.71 41.46
N THR A 25 0.49 -34.45 41.83
CA THR A 25 -0.63 -35.39 41.66
C THR A 25 -1.09 -35.47 40.20
N ASN A 26 -1.20 -34.32 39.53
CA ASN A 26 -1.78 -34.25 38.19
C ASN A 26 -0.75 -34.54 37.08
N TYR A 27 0.54 -34.28 37.33
CA TYR A 27 1.62 -34.46 36.36
C TYR A 27 2.81 -35.26 36.94
N PRO A 28 2.57 -36.51 37.39
CA PRO A 28 3.58 -37.31 38.08
C PRO A 28 4.79 -37.65 37.20
N ASN A 29 4.58 -37.81 35.89
CA ASN A 29 5.66 -38.11 34.93
C ASN A 29 6.59 -36.92 34.72
N LEU A 30 6.04 -35.70 34.62
CA LEU A 30 6.84 -34.47 34.52
C LEU A 30 7.71 -34.29 35.77
N TYR A 31 7.11 -34.54 36.94
CA TYR A 31 7.80 -34.49 38.22
C TYR A 31 8.90 -35.55 38.34
N LEU A 32 8.65 -36.79 37.91
CA LEU A 32 9.62 -37.89 37.92
C LEU A 32 10.79 -37.63 36.95
N CYS A 33 10.52 -37.16 35.74
CA CYS A 33 11.55 -36.80 34.75
C CYS A 33 12.50 -35.73 35.31
N ARG A 34 11.98 -34.68 35.94
CA ARG A 34 12.78 -33.62 36.58
C ARG A 34 13.66 -34.18 37.71
N ARG A 35 13.16 -35.14 38.51
CA ARG A 35 13.95 -35.79 39.57
C ARG A 35 15.04 -36.73 39.05
N LEU A 36 14.75 -37.51 38.02
CA LEU A 36 15.74 -38.41 37.43
C LEU A 36 16.90 -37.62 36.81
N PHE A 37 16.60 -36.48 36.17
CA PHE A 37 17.62 -35.58 35.65
C PHE A 37 18.51 -34.97 36.75
N LEU A 38 17.93 -34.60 37.90
CA LEU A 38 18.68 -34.14 39.07
C LEU A 38 19.68 -35.19 39.54
N VAL A 39 19.23 -36.44 39.72
CA VAL A 39 20.09 -37.54 40.16
C VAL A 39 21.18 -37.81 39.12
N PHE A 40 20.80 -37.86 37.84
CA PHE A 40 21.74 -38.09 36.75
C PHE A 40 22.81 -36.99 36.67
N SER A 41 22.42 -35.71 36.77
CA SER A 41 23.34 -34.57 36.73
C SER A 41 24.34 -34.60 37.89
N VAL A 42 23.86 -34.90 39.11
CA VAL A 42 24.73 -35.03 40.29
C VAL A 42 25.70 -36.20 40.14
N VAL A 43 25.22 -37.35 39.65
CA VAL A 43 26.07 -38.53 39.39
C VAL A 43 27.11 -38.24 38.31
N SER A 44 26.74 -37.54 37.23
CA SER A 44 27.67 -37.15 36.16
C SER A 44 28.74 -36.18 36.66
N VAL A 45 28.38 -35.19 37.47
CA VAL A 45 29.35 -34.26 38.09
C VAL A 45 30.30 -35.02 39.03
N ILE A 46 29.79 -35.96 39.83
CA ILE A 46 30.63 -36.79 40.70
C ILE A 46 31.56 -37.70 39.87
N SER A 47 31.06 -38.33 38.80
CA SER A 47 31.87 -39.15 37.88
C SER A 47 32.98 -38.33 37.23
N TRP A 48 32.68 -37.11 36.81
CA TRP A 48 33.67 -36.17 36.26
C TRP A 48 34.72 -35.75 37.26
N LEU A 49 34.34 -35.45 38.50
CA LEU A 49 35.29 -35.13 39.57
C LEU A 49 36.22 -36.31 39.87
N ILE A 50 35.71 -37.54 39.79
CA ILE A 50 36.50 -38.78 39.95
C ILE A 50 37.44 -38.96 38.75
N GLU A 51 36.94 -38.92 37.51
CA GLU A 51 37.75 -39.10 36.30
C GLU A 51 38.85 -38.05 36.15
N PHE A 52 38.56 -36.79 36.51
CA PHE A 52 39.53 -35.70 36.54
C PHE A 52 40.64 -35.93 37.58
N SER A 53 40.32 -36.58 38.69
CA SER A 53 41.31 -36.89 39.75
C SER A 53 42.29 -38.02 39.36
N PHE A 54 41.99 -38.81 38.31
CA PHE A 54 42.78 -39.97 37.88
C PHE A 54 43.42 -39.84 36.48
N ASP A 55 43.34 -38.66 35.85
CA ASP A 55 43.97 -38.34 34.54
C ASP A 55 43.59 -39.30 33.37
N LEU A 56 42.35 -39.77 33.39
CA LEU A 56 41.79 -40.73 32.42
C LEU A 56 41.17 -40.03 31.20
N GLY A 57 41.98 -39.34 30.39
CA GLY A 57 41.51 -38.45 29.32
C GLY A 57 40.58 -39.04 28.25
N ILE A 58 40.62 -40.36 27.99
CA ILE A 58 39.72 -41.03 27.03
C ILE A 58 38.32 -41.27 27.62
N TYR A 59 38.21 -41.49 28.93
CA TYR A 59 36.93 -41.76 29.59
C TYR A 59 36.10 -40.49 29.74
N PHE A 60 36.75 -39.32 29.85
CA PHE A 60 36.08 -38.03 29.93
C PHE A 60 35.17 -37.75 28.72
N ILE A 61 35.65 -38.04 27.50
CA ILE A 61 34.86 -37.87 26.27
C ILE A 61 33.64 -38.81 26.28
N PHE A 62 33.83 -40.05 26.72
CA PHE A 62 32.75 -41.04 26.78
C PHE A 62 31.68 -40.65 27.83
N SER A 63 32.13 -40.19 29.01
CA SER A 63 31.28 -39.68 30.10
C SER A 63 30.51 -38.42 29.68
N PHE A 64 31.15 -37.52 28.92
CA PHE A 64 30.49 -36.34 28.35
C PHE A 64 29.44 -36.71 27.30
N VAL A 65 29.75 -37.64 26.40
CA VAL A 65 28.79 -38.10 25.38
C VAL A 65 27.57 -38.74 26.05
N ILE A 66 27.77 -39.55 27.10
CA ILE A 66 26.67 -40.10 27.91
C ILE A 66 25.85 -39.00 28.57
N PHE A 67 26.49 -37.96 29.12
CA PHE A 67 25.77 -36.82 29.71
C PHE A 67 24.93 -36.07 28.67
N CYS A 68 25.50 -35.78 27.49
CA CYS A 68 24.79 -35.11 26.40
C CYS A 68 23.61 -35.96 25.88
N LEU A 69 23.79 -37.27 25.73
CA LEU A 69 22.70 -38.18 25.37
C LEU A 69 21.61 -38.22 26.44
N GLY A 70 21.98 -38.31 27.72
CA GLY A 70 21.05 -38.23 28.84
C GLY A 70 20.27 -36.91 28.88
N PHE A 71 20.95 -35.80 28.59
CA PHE A 71 20.34 -34.47 28.49
C PHE A 71 19.35 -34.36 27.32
N ILE A 72 19.72 -34.88 26.13
CA ILE A 72 18.83 -34.90 24.97
C ILE A 72 17.60 -35.76 25.25
N ILE A 73 17.77 -36.93 25.87
CA ILE A 73 16.65 -37.80 26.28
C ILE A 73 15.77 -37.07 27.29
N PHE A 74 16.34 -36.37 28.27
CA PHE A 74 15.59 -35.54 29.19
C PHE A 74 14.79 -34.46 28.46
N MET A 75 15.39 -33.71 27.56
CA MET A 75 14.73 -32.66 26.79
C MET A 75 13.55 -33.21 25.97
N ILE A 76 13.73 -34.35 25.31
CA ILE A 76 12.66 -35.00 24.55
C ILE A 76 11.52 -35.45 25.48
N CYS A 77 11.84 -36.07 26.62
CA CYS A 77 10.85 -36.50 27.61
C CYS A 77 10.12 -35.31 28.27
N HIS A 78 10.85 -34.22 28.53
CA HIS A 78 10.32 -32.99 29.11
C HIS A 78 9.37 -32.29 28.14
N LEU A 79 9.79 -32.09 26.88
CA LEU A 79 8.97 -31.51 25.82
C LEU A 79 7.75 -32.38 25.49
N LYS A 80 7.87 -33.71 25.47
CA LYS A 80 6.72 -34.63 25.34
C LYS A 80 5.75 -34.56 26.53
N SER A 81 6.28 -34.31 27.73
CA SER A 81 5.44 -34.17 28.92
C SER A 81 4.73 -32.81 28.95
N ILE A 82 5.38 -31.75 28.46
CA ILE A 82 4.81 -30.40 28.34
C ILE A 82 3.78 -30.31 27.20
N SER A 83 4.04 -30.92 26.04
CA SER A 83 3.11 -30.89 24.89
C SER A 83 1.78 -31.62 25.13
N LYS A 84 1.69 -32.46 26.16
CA LYS A 84 0.43 -33.07 26.62
C LYS A 84 -0.34 -32.21 27.62
N ILE A 85 0.19 -31.05 27.99
CA ILE A 85 -0.44 -30.08 28.87
C ILE A 85 -1.13 -29.03 27.97
N PRO A 86 -2.44 -28.78 28.12
CA PRO A 86 -3.13 -27.75 27.35
C PRO A 86 -2.43 -26.39 27.52
N GLY A 87 -2.18 -25.67 26.43
CA GLY A 87 -1.27 -24.52 26.31
C GLY A 87 -1.55 -23.25 27.14
N GLY A 88 -2.34 -23.34 28.21
CA GLY A 88 -2.65 -22.23 29.10
C GLY A 88 -2.01 -22.29 30.49
N LEU A 89 -1.32 -23.37 30.88
CA LEU A 89 -1.05 -23.61 32.32
C LEU A 89 -0.03 -22.68 33.00
N GLU A 90 0.96 -22.11 32.30
CA GLU A 90 1.90 -21.14 32.90
C GLU A 90 1.21 -19.80 33.26
N ASN A 91 0.37 -19.27 32.37
CA ASN A 91 -0.41 -18.05 32.64
C ASN A 91 -1.63 -18.30 33.55
N ILE A 92 -2.30 -19.46 33.44
CA ILE A 92 -3.45 -19.80 34.28
C ILE A 92 -3.03 -20.00 35.75
N ARG A 93 -1.83 -20.52 36.01
CA ARG A 93 -1.34 -20.78 37.37
C ARG A 93 -1.02 -19.48 38.12
N ASN A 94 -0.55 -18.44 37.43
CA ASN A 94 -0.34 -17.13 38.03
C ASN A 94 -1.64 -16.34 38.17
N ARG A 95 -2.50 -16.31 37.14
CA ARG A 95 -3.75 -15.51 37.16
C ARG A 95 -4.79 -16.02 38.16
N LYS A 96 -5.00 -17.33 38.27
CA LYS A 96 -5.93 -17.94 39.26
C LYS A 96 -5.46 -17.72 40.71
N VAL A 97 -4.15 -17.74 40.92
CA VAL A 97 -3.55 -17.43 42.23
C VAL A 97 -3.67 -15.95 42.54
N ALA A 98 -3.41 -15.10 41.55
CA ALA A 98 -3.60 -13.65 41.67
C ALA A 98 -5.05 -13.29 41.98
N GLU A 99 -6.04 -13.93 41.38
CA GLU A 99 -7.47 -13.72 41.71
C GLU A 99 -7.84 -14.17 43.14
N GLN A 100 -7.30 -15.30 43.61
CA GLN A 100 -7.54 -15.76 44.98
C GLN A 100 -6.91 -14.83 46.02
N ILE A 101 -5.71 -14.30 45.70
CA ILE A 101 -5.01 -13.35 46.56
C ILE A 101 -5.67 -11.98 46.50
N LYS A 102 -6.13 -11.53 45.33
CA LYS A 102 -6.97 -10.33 45.16
C LYS A 102 -8.17 -10.38 46.11
N LYS A 103 -8.96 -11.47 46.07
CA LYS A 103 -10.11 -11.65 46.97
C LYS A 103 -9.72 -11.62 48.46
N PHE A 104 -8.57 -12.17 48.83
CA PHE A 104 -8.07 -12.10 50.21
C PHE A 104 -7.68 -10.67 50.61
N VAL A 105 -6.92 -9.98 49.76
CA VAL A 105 -6.46 -8.60 49.97
C VAL A 105 -7.64 -7.64 50.06
N GLU A 106 -8.58 -7.70 49.11
CA GLU A 106 -9.78 -6.85 49.09
C GLU A 106 -10.68 -7.09 50.31
N LYS A 107 -10.85 -8.35 50.74
CA LYS A 107 -11.65 -8.70 51.93
C LYS A 107 -11.00 -8.20 53.23
N ARG A 108 -9.68 -8.21 53.31
CA ARG A 108 -8.94 -7.90 54.54
C ARG A 108 -8.54 -6.43 54.65
N PHE A 109 -8.26 -5.77 53.53
CA PHE A 109 -7.74 -4.40 53.43
C PHE A 109 -8.67 -3.51 52.61
N SER A 110 -9.97 -3.58 52.89
CA SER A 110 -11.03 -2.88 52.15
C SER A 110 -10.88 -1.36 52.04
N ARG A 111 -10.06 -0.72 52.90
CA ARG A 111 -9.82 0.73 52.88
C ARG A 111 -8.60 1.16 52.04
N ASN A 112 -7.60 0.29 51.85
CA ASN A 112 -6.40 0.60 51.06
C ASN A 112 -5.70 -0.69 50.57
N PRO A 113 -6.31 -1.43 49.64
CA PRO A 113 -5.78 -2.69 49.15
C PRO A 113 -4.52 -2.51 48.29
N ILE A 114 -4.43 -1.44 47.50
CA ILE A 114 -3.28 -1.13 46.63
C ILE A 114 -2.05 -0.76 47.45
N GLY A 115 -2.18 0.16 48.42
CA GLY A 115 -1.05 0.56 49.26
C GLY A 115 -0.51 -0.58 50.15
N ALA A 116 -1.35 -1.58 50.47
CA ALA A 116 -0.90 -2.78 51.16
C ALA A 116 -0.05 -3.71 50.27
N ILE A 117 -0.33 -3.73 48.96
CA ILE A 117 0.46 -4.49 47.99
C ILE A 117 1.77 -3.77 47.64
N ASP A 118 1.74 -2.45 47.44
CA ASP A 118 2.93 -1.66 47.10
C ASP A 118 4.03 -1.78 48.15
N ASN A 119 3.68 -1.59 49.43
CA ASN A 119 4.65 -1.74 50.53
C ASN A 119 5.25 -3.17 50.60
N LEU A 120 4.45 -4.19 50.27
CA LEU A 120 4.92 -5.58 50.28
C LEU A 120 5.84 -5.88 49.07
N ILE A 121 5.54 -5.29 47.92
CA ILE A 121 6.40 -5.33 46.72
C ILE A 121 7.75 -4.67 47.02
N ASP A 122 7.75 -3.51 47.67
CA ASP A 122 8.97 -2.77 48.02
C ASP A 122 9.83 -3.55 49.04
N GLU A 123 9.24 -4.05 50.13
CA GLU A 123 9.95 -4.85 51.14
C GLU A 123 10.54 -6.14 50.53
N LEU A 124 9.81 -6.80 49.64
CA LEU A 124 10.28 -8.01 48.95
C LEU A 124 11.42 -7.69 47.98
N THR A 125 11.33 -6.57 47.27
CA THR A 125 12.35 -6.11 46.33
C THR A 125 13.65 -5.78 47.07
N GLU A 126 13.58 -5.03 48.17
CA GLU A 126 14.74 -4.73 49.01
C GLU A 126 15.39 -6.00 49.58
N PHE A 127 14.57 -6.95 50.07
CA PHE A 127 15.08 -8.21 50.60
C PHE A 127 15.79 -9.05 49.52
N ILE A 128 15.25 -9.09 48.30
CA ILE A 128 15.87 -9.77 47.15
C ILE A 128 17.21 -9.13 46.80
N VAL A 129 17.30 -7.79 46.80
CA VAL A 129 18.53 -7.04 46.53
C VAL A 129 19.58 -7.31 47.60
N GLU A 130 19.22 -7.24 48.89
CA GLU A 130 20.13 -7.58 49.99
C GLU A 130 20.58 -9.05 49.95
N TRP A 131 19.67 -9.98 49.65
CA TRP A 131 19.99 -11.40 49.56
C TRP A 131 20.98 -11.68 48.42
N ARG A 132 20.79 -11.04 47.25
CA ARG A 132 21.74 -11.13 46.13
C ARG A 132 23.10 -10.58 46.54
N ARG A 133 23.13 -9.42 47.20
CA ARG A 133 24.37 -8.79 47.68
C ARG A 133 25.14 -9.67 48.68
N ARG A 134 24.45 -10.33 49.62
CA ARG A 134 25.09 -11.20 50.63
C ARG A 134 25.52 -12.56 50.08
N ASN A 135 24.84 -13.11 49.08
CA ASN A 135 25.19 -14.42 48.52
C ASN A 135 26.14 -14.34 47.30
N LEU A 136 26.32 -13.17 46.68
CA LEU A 136 27.34 -12.96 45.64
C LEU A 136 28.76 -13.27 46.15
N TRP A 137 29.06 -13.03 47.42
CA TRP A 137 30.38 -13.32 47.99
C TRP A 137 30.66 -14.82 48.12
N ARG A 138 29.64 -15.64 48.39
CA ARG A 138 29.75 -17.11 48.38
C ARG A 138 29.97 -17.65 46.97
N PHE A 139 29.32 -17.02 45.99
CA PHE A 139 29.50 -17.31 44.57
C PHE A 139 30.94 -16.98 44.12
N ASN A 140 31.44 -15.79 44.50
CA ASN A 140 32.81 -15.37 44.21
C ASN A 140 33.87 -16.19 44.99
N ALA A 141 33.56 -16.71 46.18
CA ALA A 141 34.46 -17.57 46.94
C ALA A 141 34.61 -18.96 46.31
N VAL A 142 33.52 -19.55 45.79
CA VAL A 142 33.57 -20.81 45.04
C VAL A 142 34.33 -20.61 43.71
N ILE A 143 34.12 -19.48 43.04
CA ILE A 143 34.88 -19.08 41.85
C ILE A 143 36.37 -18.94 42.17
N LEU A 144 36.74 -18.31 43.28
CA LEU A 144 38.14 -18.14 43.70
C LEU A 144 38.80 -19.48 44.04
N VAL A 145 38.11 -20.38 44.75
CA VAL A 145 38.63 -21.71 45.10
C VAL A 145 38.82 -22.57 43.85
N LEU A 146 37.88 -22.57 42.91
CA LEU A 146 38.02 -23.30 41.63
C LEU A 146 39.13 -22.70 40.75
N SER A 147 39.30 -21.38 40.76
CA SER A 147 40.38 -20.70 40.03
C SER A 147 41.76 -21.01 40.63
N ILE A 148 41.86 -21.18 41.94
CA ILE A 148 43.12 -21.53 42.64
C ILE A 148 43.47 -23.02 42.46
N VAL A 149 42.48 -23.92 42.46
CA VAL A 149 42.70 -25.37 42.26
C VAL A 149 43.13 -25.70 40.83
N CYS A 150 42.81 -24.85 39.84
CA CYS A 150 43.17 -25.06 38.44
C CYS A 150 44.48 -24.38 37.98
N LEU A 151 45.23 -23.71 38.87
CA LEU A 151 46.56 -23.18 38.56
C LEU A 151 47.64 -24.24 38.89
N PRO A 152 48.44 -24.72 37.92
CA PRO A 152 49.50 -25.67 38.22
C PRO A 152 50.58 -25.00 39.11
N PRO A 153 51.24 -25.74 40.02
CA PRO A 153 52.21 -25.16 40.94
C PRO A 153 53.44 -24.62 40.18
N LEU A 154 53.55 -23.29 40.06
CA LEU A 154 54.74 -22.59 39.59
C LEU A 154 55.87 -22.75 40.62
N LYS A 155 56.62 -23.87 40.55
CA LYS A 155 57.92 -23.99 41.20
C LYS A 155 59.02 -23.42 40.31
N SER A 156 59.59 -22.32 40.79
CA SER A 156 60.89 -21.69 40.51
C SER A 156 61.89 -22.44 39.60
N ASN A 157 62.20 -21.85 38.44
CA ASN A 157 63.59 -21.55 38.02
C ASN A 157 63.60 -20.66 36.76
N TRP A 158 63.85 -19.36 36.98
CA TRP A 158 63.87 -18.28 35.97
C TRP A 158 65.28 -18.06 35.36
N LYS A 159 66.00 -19.13 35.01
CA LYS A 159 67.28 -19.03 34.26
C LYS A 159 67.51 -20.27 33.39
N ALA A 160 67.08 -20.21 32.13
CA ALA A 160 67.79 -20.70 30.95
C ALA A 160 66.85 -20.84 29.73
N ASN A 161 67.28 -20.25 28.60
CA ASN A 161 66.89 -20.50 27.21
C ASN A 161 65.53 -20.02 26.69
N ILE A 162 65.55 -18.78 26.15
CA ILE A 162 64.60 -18.18 25.19
C ILE A 162 64.73 -18.83 23.77
N ALA A 163 65.08 -20.11 23.68
CA ALA A 163 65.35 -20.79 22.40
C ALA A 163 64.50 -22.04 22.11
N THR A 164 63.45 -22.32 22.89
CA THR A 164 62.54 -23.47 22.67
C THR A 164 61.05 -23.08 22.75
N VAL A 165 60.70 -21.89 22.24
CA VAL A 165 59.30 -21.42 22.18
C VAL A 165 58.50 -22.09 21.03
N PHE A 166 59.13 -22.85 20.13
CA PHE A 166 58.44 -23.54 19.04
C PHE A 166 58.03 -25.01 19.30
N GLN A 167 58.10 -25.49 20.55
CA GLN A 167 57.78 -26.90 20.86
C GLN A 167 56.83 -27.09 22.07
N LYS A 168 55.73 -26.33 22.14
CA LYS A 168 54.63 -26.59 23.10
C LYS A 168 53.23 -26.40 22.51
N GLN A 169 52.85 -27.29 21.59
CA GLN A 169 51.44 -27.53 21.25
C GLN A 169 50.63 -28.05 22.46
N GLN A 170 51.26 -28.68 23.45
CA GLN A 170 50.59 -29.18 24.66
C GLN A 170 50.05 -28.09 25.60
N PHE A 171 50.66 -26.90 25.64
CA PHE A 171 50.24 -25.85 26.59
C PHE A 171 48.97 -25.12 26.13
N ILE A 172 48.80 -24.96 24.81
CA ILE A 172 47.59 -24.38 24.19
C ILE A 172 46.41 -25.36 24.27
N VAL A 173 46.66 -26.67 24.16
CA VAL A 173 45.62 -27.72 24.30
C VAL A 173 45.11 -27.82 25.75
N GLN A 174 45.98 -27.71 26.76
CA GLN A 174 45.52 -27.72 28.15
C GLN A 174 44.76 -26.44 28.54
N LEU A 175 45.20 -25.27 28.07
CA LEU A 175 44.49 -24.01 28.35
C LEU A 175 43.12 -23.95 27.66
N SER A 176 43.02 -24.46 26.43
CA SER A 176 41.74 -24.56 25.71
C SER A 176 40.79 -25.60 26.32
N LEU A 177 41.30 -26.73 26.83
CA LEU A 177 40.46 -27.73 27.51
C LEU A 177 39.91 -27.20 28.84
N VAL A 178 40.72 -26.49 29.63
CA VAL A 178 40.25 -25.88 30.89
C VAL A 178 39.22 -24.79 30.61
N THR A 179 39.44 -23.95 29.59
CA THR A 179 38.48 -22.90 29.20
C THR A 179 37.18 -23.50 28.67
N PHE A 180 37.26 -24.64 27.96
CA PHE A 180 36.11 -25.39 27.46
C PHE A 180 35.31 -26.07 28.59
N ILE A 181 35.99 -26.64 29.59
CA ILE A 181 35.34 -27.20 30.79
C ILE A 181 34.66 -26.10 31.59
N ILE A 182 35.32 -24.95 31.78
CA ILE A 182 34.72 -23.78 32.42
C ILE A 182 33.45 -23.37 31.65
N PHE A 183 33.55 -23.23 30.33
CA PHE A 183 32.40 -22.85 29.49
C PHE A 183 31.25 -23.86 29.57
N ILE A 184 31.53 -25.16 29.60
CA ILE A 184 30.52 -26.21 29.75
C ILE A 184 29.90 -26.20 31.14
N VAL A 185 30.70 -26.03 32.20
CA VAL A 185 30.16 -25.91 33.57
C VAL A 185 29.27 -24.66 33.67
N PHE A 186 29.68 -23.54 33.09
CA PHE A 186 28.86 -22.34 32.98
C PHE A 186 27.58 -22.57 32.16
N PHE A 187 27.66 -23.30 31.05
CA PHE A 187 26.53 -23.57 30.17
C PHE A 187 25.54 -24.55 30.82
N VAL A 188 26.04 -25.58 31.50
CA VAL A 188 25.25 -26.54 32.26
C VAL A 188 24.63 -25.88 33.50
N GLU A 189 25.35 -25.00 34.21
CA GLU A 189 24.80 -24.18 35.31
C GLU A 189 23.76 -23.16 34.81
N PHE A 190 23.97 -22.55 33.64
CA PHE A 190 23.02 -21.60 33.05
C PHE A 190 21.74 -22.31 32.58
N ILE A 191 21.88 -23.47 31.94
CA ILE A 191 20.77 -24.35 31.57
C ILE A 191 20.09 -24.91 32.82
N TRP A 192 20.86 -25.33 33.82
CA TRP A 192 20.35 -25.70 35.14
C TRP A 192 19.54 -24.56 35.76
N HIS A 193 20.03 -23.32 35.67
CA HIS A 193 19.34 -22.15 36.18
C HIS A 193 18.02 -21.86 35.43
N GLY A 194 17.97 -22.16 34.13
CA GLY A 194 16.77 -22.05 33.30
C GLY A 194 15.73 -23.17 33.53
N PHE A 195 16.18 -24.41 33.78
CA PHE A 195 15.30 -25.58 33.87
C PHE A 195 14.97 -26.06 35.29
N THR A 196 15.75 -25.70 36.32
CA THR A 196 15.55 -26.16 37.72
C THR A 196 14.98 -25.12 38.68
N TYR A 197 14.85 -23.86 38.25
CA TYR A 197 14.20 -22.82 39.05
C TYR A 197 12.67 -22.78 38.96
N GLU A 198 12.06 -23.78 38.35
CA GLU A 198 10.75 -24.28 38.75
C GLU A 198 10.84 -25.73 39.29
N PRO A 199 10.38 -26.05 40.50
CA PRO A 199 10.61 -25.42 41.79
C PRO A 199 11.31 -26.42 42.76
N LEU A 200 12.64 -26.40 42.91
CA LEU A 200 13.32 -27.19 43.96
C LEU A 200 14.52 -26.40 44.54
N PHE A 201 14.25 -25.65 45.63
CA PHE A 201 15.18 -25.06 46.61
C PHE A 201 15.97 -23.78 46.25
N GLY A 202 15.40 -22.64 46.64
CA GLY A 202 16.14 -21.38 46.92
C GLY A 202 15.23 -20.35 47.61
N LYS A 203 15.64 -19.79 48.76
CA LYS A 203 14.84 -18.77 49.49
C LYS A 203 14.63 -17.48 48.66
N SER A 204 15.52 -17.16 47.72
CA SER A 204 15.42 -15.97 46.86
C SER A 204 14.31 -16.03 45.82
N GLN A 205 14.13 -17.19 45.20
CA GLN A 205 13.15 -17.39 44.13
C GLN A 205 11.71 -17.49 44.64
N GLN A 206 11.52 -17.91 45.89
CA GLN A 206 10.24 -17.79 46.57
C GLN A 206 9.74 -16.34 46.62
N TYR A 207 10.64 -15.37 46.78
CA TYR A 207 10.28 -13.95 46.84
C TYR A 207 10.05 -13.35 45.45
N PHE A 208 10.78 -13.79 44.41
CA PHE A 208 10.51 -13.39 43.02
C PHE A 208 9.14 -13.87 42.52
N GLN A 209 8.76 -15.10 42.85
CA GLN A 209 7.44 -15.62 42.50
C GLN A 209 6.33 -14.87 43.25
N GLN A 210 6.56 -14.54 44.53
CA GLN A 210 5.65 -13.68 45.30
C GLN A 210 5.56 -12.28 44.68
N LEU A 211 6.66 -11.71 44.19
CA LEU A 211 6.72 -10.41 43.52
C LEU A 211 5.88 -10.42 42.24
N ASN A 212 6.08 -11.38 41.34
CA ASN A 212 5.32 -11.47 40.09
C ASN A 212 3.81 -11.64 40.34
N ILE A 213 3.44 -12.47 41.32
CA ILE A 213 2.03 -12.66 41.70
C ILE A 213 1.45 -11.38 42.30
N LEU A 214 2.19 -10.65 43.14
CA LEU A 214 1.71 -9.38 43.72
C LEU A 214 1.59 -8.28 42.67
N THR A 215 2.47 -8.24 41.67
CA THR A 215 2.36 -7.34 40.52
C THR A 215 1.10 -7.66 39.69
N GLU A 216 0.81 -8.93 39.47
CA GLU A 216 -0.43 -9.37 38.79
C GLU A 216 -1.67 -9.03 39.63
N VAL A 217 -1.64 -9.21 40.96
CA VAL A 217 -2.74 -8.81 41.86
C VAL A 217 -2.94 -7.30 41.81
N LYS A 218 -1.86 -6.50 41.81
CA LYS A 218 -1.92 -5.05 41.67
C LYS A 218 -2.60 -4.68 40.36
N TYR A 219 -2.17 -5.29 39.25
CA TYR A 219 -2.79 -5.12 37.94
C TYR A 219 -4.29 -5.45 37.96
N LEU A 220 -4.68 -6.61 38.53
CA LEU A 220 -6.08 -7.02 38.64
C LEU A 220 -6.92 -6.14 39.57
N ILE A 221 -6.33 -5.52 40.60
CA ILE A 221 -7.02 -4.55 41.47
C ILE A 221 -7.17 -3.20 40.75
N CYS A 222 -6.15 -2.75 40.02
CA CYS A 222 -6.22 -1.55 39.18
C CYS A 222 -7.23 -1.69 38.03
N GLU A 223 -7.36 -2.88 37.42
CA GLU A 223 -8.42 -3.19 36.44
C GLU A 223 -9.83 -3.12 37.06
N GLY A 224 -9.96 -3.20 38.38
CA GLY A 224 -11.25 -3.25 39.08
C GLY A 224 -11.93 -1.90 39.34
N GLU A 225 -11.24 -0.77 39.20
CA GLU A 225 -11.78 0.54 39.61
C GLU A 225 -11.75 1.65 38.53
N ASN A 226 -11.39 1.36 37.27
CA ASN A 226 -11.63 2.29 36.15
C ASN A 226 -11.85 1.56 34.83
N MET A 227 -13.04 1.00 34.61
CA MET A 227 -13.55 0.86 33.24
C MET A 227 -13.92 2.27 32.75
N THR A 228 -12.92 3.06 32.33
CA THR A 228 -13.21 4.21 31.48
C THR A 228 -13.83 3.67 30.20
N ASN A 229 -15.10 3.98 29.95
CA ASN A 229 -15.79 3.60 28.71
C ASN A 229 -14.91 3.97 27.51
N LYS A 230 -14.85 3.07 26.53
CA LYS A 230 -14.13 3.31 25.27
C LYS A 230 -14.73 4.51 24.55
N ARG A 231 -13.89 5.36 23.99
CA ARG A 231 -14.33 6.62 23.37
C ARG A 231 -14.12 6.63 21.88
N VAL A 232 -15.13 7.09 21.16
CA VAL A 232 -15.04 7.44 19.73
C VAL A 232 -15.16 8.94 19.56
N LEU A 233 -14.36 9.51 18.67
CA LEU A 233 -14.56 10.87 18.18
C LEU A 233 -15.09 10.83 16.74
N ILE A 234 -16.28 11.38 16.51
CA ILE A 234 -16.95 11.41 15.21
C ILE A 234 -17.11 12.85 14.73
N SER A 235 -16.52 13.17 13.59
CA SER A 235 -16.64 14.47 12.91
C SER A 235 -16.58 14.27 11.40
N VAL A 236 -17.74 14.18 10.76
CA VAL A 236 -17.88 13.85 9.34
C VAL A 236 -18.64 14.93 8.55
N SER A 237 -18.14 15.24 7.36
CA SER A 237 -18.82 16.02 6.34
C SER A 237 -19.91 15.17 5.67
N ASP A 238 -19.52 14.03 5.08
CA ASP A 238 -20.43 13.02 4.54
C ASP A 238 -21.01 12.19 5.68
N LYS A 239 -22.35 12.17 5.77
CA LYS A 239 -23.11 11.54 6.84
C LYS A 239 -23.69 10.18 6.42
N ALA A 240 -23.30 9.65 5.26
CA ALA A 240 -23.72 8.32 4.82
C ALA A 240 -23.44 7.27 5.91
N GLY A 241 -24.49 6.57 6.35
CA GLY A 241 -24.41 5.48 7.34
C GLY A 241 -23.99 5.88 8.76
N ILE A 242 -23.74 7.15 9.07
CA ILE A 242 -23.11 7.53 10.35
C ILE A 242 -24.04 7.33 11.55
N VAL A 243 -25.34 7.50 11.36
CA VAL A 243 -26.34 7.32 12.43
C VAL A 243 -26.39 5.85 12.85
N ASP A 244 -26.51 4.94 11.90
CA ASP A 244 -26.56 3.49 12.17
C ASP A 244 -25.26 3.03 12.84
N PHE A 245 -24.11 3.50 12.32
CA PHE A 245 -22.80 3.22 12.91
C PHE A 245 -22.68 3.68 14.37
N ALA A 246 -23.12 4.90 14.67
CA ALA A 246 -23.09 5.46 16.02
C ALA A 246 -24.07 4.77 16.98
N GLN A 247 -25.23 4.33 16.50
CA GLN A 247 -26.19 3.56 17.29
C GLN A 247 -25.61 2.20 17.68
N GLU A 248 -24.94 1.49 16.77
CA GLU A 248 -24.28 0.22 17.09
C GLU A 248 -23.14 0.41 18.10
N LEU A 249 -22.31 1.44 17.95
CA LEU A 249 -21.28 1.76 18.94
C LEU A 249 -21.86 2.05 20.34
N THR A 250 -23.00 2.74 20.40
CA THR A 250 -23.70 3.01 21.66
C THR A 250 -24.17 1.70 22.31
N LYS A 251 -24.70 0.75 21.53
CA LYS A 251 -25.09 -0.59 22.03
C LYS A 251 -23.89 -1.37 22.57
N LEU A 252 -22.71 -1.18 21.98
CA LEU A 252 -21.45 -1.74 22.45
C LEU A 252 -20.84 -1.00 23.66
N GLY A 253 -21.50 0.04 24.18
CA GLY A 253 -21.07 0.78 25.38
C GLY A 253 -20.03 1.87 25.14
N TRP A 254 -19.88 2.35 23.90
CA TRP A 254 -18.93 3.41 23.57
C TRP A 254 -19.48 4.80 23.87
N GLU A 255 -18.62 5.67 24.38
CA GLU A 255 -18.88 7.10 24.55
C GLU A 255 -18.57 7.85 23.24
N ILE A 256 -19.53 8.64 22.75
CA ILE A 256 -19.41 9.34 21.47
C ILE A 256 -19.12 10.82 21.69
N ILE A 257 -17.95 11.28 21.28
CA ILE A 257 -17.57 12.68 21.20
C ILE A 257 -17.89 13.19 19.80
N SER A 258 -18.59 14.31 19.66
CA SER A 258 -18.89 14.90 18.35
C SER A 258 -18.99 16.42 18.40
N THR A 259 -19.00 17.05 17.22
CA THR A 259 -19.06 18.51 17.04
C THR A 259 -19.87 18.91 15.80
N GLY A 260 -20.31 20.17 15.76
CA GLY A 260 -20.97 20.79 14.61
C GLY A 260 -22.16 20.01 14.07
N GLY A 261 -22.31 19.99 12.74
CA GLY A 261 -23.42 19.32 12.06
C GLY A 261 -23.47 17.80 12.24
N THR A 262 -22.34 17.15 12.58
CA THR A 262 -22.35 15.71 12.93
C THR A 262 -23.08 15.49 14.25
N LYS A 263 -22.75 16.29 15.27
CA LYS A 263 -23.40 16.21 16.58
C LYS A 263 -24.91 16.40 16.46
N VAL A 264 -25.34 17.43 15.72
CA VAL A 264 -26.77 17.72 15.49
C VAL A 264 -27.47 16.52 14.85
N ALA A 265 -26.87 15.90 13.83
CA ALA A 265 -27.45 14.73 13.17
C ALA A 265 -27.60 13.53 14.13
N LEU A 266 -26.59 13.27 14.96
CA LEU A 266 -26.60 12.19 15.94
C LEU A 266 -27.61 12.44 17.07
N ASP A 267 -27.66 13.66 17.61
CA ASP A 267 -28.61 14.04 18.67
C ASP A 267 -30.06 13.92 18.19
N ASN A 268 -30.35 14.36 16.96
CA ASN A 268 -31.67 14.23 16.34
C ASN A 268 -32.09 12.77 16.16
N ALA A 269 -31.13 11.86 16.00
CA ALA A 269 -31.36 10.43 15.92
C ALA A 269 -31.43 9.75 17.30
N GLY A 270 -31.40 10.52 18.40
CA GLY A 270 -31.46 10.01 19.77
C GLY A 270 -30.15 9.39 20.26
N VAL A 271 -29.04 9.57 19.55
CA VAL A 271 -27.72 9.09 19.97
C VAL A 271 -27.13 10.06 20.99
N LYS A 272 -26.75 9.57 22.17
CA LYS A 272 -26.16 10.41 23.21
C LYS A 272 -24.72 10.80 22.83
N THR A 273 -24.49 12.08 22.63
CA THR A 273 -23.16 12.64 22.33
C THR A 273 -22.59 13.50 23.46
N ILE A 274 -21.27 13.59 23.53
CA ILE A 274 -20.49 14.52 24.36
C ILE A 274 -19.99 15.61 23.41
N ALA A 275 -20.23 16.89 23.75
CA ALA A 275 -19.73 17.98 22.91
C ALA A 275 -18.21 18.06 23.01
N ILE A 276 -17.53 18.41 21.92
CA ILE A 276 -16.08 18.57 21.95
C ILE A 276 -15.63 19.66 22.95
N ASP A 277 -16.41 20.74 23.08
CA ASP A 277 -16.16 21.84 24.03
C ASP A 277 -16.23 21.37 25.49
N ASP A 278 -17.05 20.36 25.80
CA ASP A 278 -17.12 19.74 27.13
C ASP A 278 -15.83 18.95 27.44
N VAL A 279 -15.23 18.35 26.42
CA VAL A 279 -13.97 17.61 26.53
C VAL A 279 -12.80 18.58 26.66
N THR A 280 -12.74 19.59 25.79
CA THR A 280 -11.62 20.55 25.76
C THR A 280 -11.70 21.53 26.93
N GLY A 281 -12.90 21.92 27.35
CA GLY A 281 -13.14 23.06 28.23
C GLY A 281 -12.91 24.40 27.54
N PHE A 282 -12.94 24.43 26.21
CA PHE A 282 -12.66 25.60 25.39
C PHE A 282 -13.78 25.77 24.34
N PRO A 283 -14.38 26.96 24.21
CA PRO A 283 -15.52 27.18 23.32
C PRO A 283 -15.12 27.21 21.84
N GLU A 284 -16.08 26.93 20.96
CA GLU A 284 -15.92 27.18 19.53
C GLU A 284 -15.62 28.66 19.22
N MET A 285 -14.60 28.93 18.39
CA MET A 285 -14.17 30.28 17.99
C MET A 285 -13.61 30.30 16.56
N MET A 286 -13.51 31.49 15.96
CA MET A 286 -13.05 31.69 14.57
C MET A 286 -13.83 30.82 13.59
N ASP A 287 -15.17 30.84 13.73
CA ASP A 287 -16.11 30.07 12.92
C ASP A 287 -15.81 28.56 12.88
N GLY A 288 -15.24 28.04 13.99
CA GLY A 288 -14.97 26.62 14.16
C GLY A 288 -13.61 26.14 13.63
N ARG A 289 -12.78 27.03 13.09
CA ARG A 289 -11.47 26.70 12.49
C ARG A 289 -10.47 26.01 13.43
N VAL A 290 -10.59 26.24 14.74
CA VAL A 290 -9.60 25.77 15.74
C VAL A 290 -10.15 24.78 16.78
N LYS A 291 -11.41 24.34 16.64
CA LYS A 291 -12.12 23.62 17.72
C LYS A 291 -11.54 22.26 18.10
N THR A 292 -10.93 21.54 17.15
CA THR A 292 -10.32 20.21 17.39
C THR A 292 -8.81 20.28 17.66
N LEU A 293 -8.17 21.43 17.40
CA LEU A 293 -6.72 21.64 17.51
C LEU A 293 -6.30 21.86 18.97
N HIS A 294 -6.60 20.88 19.83
CA HIS A 294 -6.45 21.01 21.27
C HIS A 294 -5.66 19.83 21.87
N PRO A 295 -4.75 20.06 22.86
CA PRO A 295 -3.98 18.99 23.49
C PRO A 295 -4.81 17.89 24.15
N LYS A 296 -6.00 18.20 24.65
CA LYS A 296 -6.90 17.16 25.20
C LYS A 296 -7.47 16.21 24.14
N ILE A 297 -7.54 16.65 22.89
CA ILE A 297 -7.95 15.78 21.76
C ILE A 297 -6.71 15.04 21.25
N HIS A 298 -5.69 15.76 20.82
CA HIS A 298 -4.49 15.16 20.23
C HIS A 298 -3.69 14.33 21.24
N GLY A 299 -3.65 14.70 22.51
CA GLY A 299 -3.06 13.90 23.58
C GLY A 299 -3.83 12.60 23.81
N GLY A 300 -5.16 12.62 23.73
CA GLY A 300 -6.00 11.42 23.82
C GLY A 300 -5.80 10.46 22.64
N LEU A 301 -5.48 11.01 21.47
CA LEU A 301 -5.17 10.26 20.25
C LEU A 301 -3.74 9.74 20.17
N LEU A 302 -2.75 10.53 20.62
CA LEU A 302 -1.32 10.25 20.46
C LEU A 302 -0.66 9.60 21.68
N ALA A 303 -1.35 9.53 22.82
CA ALA A 303 -0.83 8.80 23.97
C ALA A 303 -0.62 7.32 23.62
N ARG A 304 0.65 6.90 23.65
CA ARG A 304 1.02 5.50 23.53
C ARG A 304 0.58 4.76 24.79
N ARG A 305 -0.16 3.68 24.60
CA ARG A 305 -0.75 2.93 25.72
C ARG A 305 0.16 1.84 26.26
N ASP A 306 1.26 1.59 25.56
CA ASP A 306 2.33 0.68 25.95
C ASP A 306 3.47 1.40 26.71
N LEU A 307 3.31 2.69 27.01
CA LEU A 307 4.28 3.50 27.75
C LEU A 307 3.62 4.15 28.97
N ASP A 308 4.01 3.71 30.17
CA ASP A 308 3.48 4.24 31.44
C ASP A 308 3.62 5.75 31.54
N SER A 309 4.74 6.31 31.08
CA SER A 309 4.99 7.76 31.10
C SER A 309 3.97 8.57 30.29
N HIS A 310 3.42 8.01 29.21
CA HIS A 310 2.36 8.66 28.43
C HIS A 310 1.01 8.58 29.15
N LEU A 311 0.71 7.44 29.79
CA LEU A 311 -0.53 7.26 30.55
C LEU A 311 -0.55 8.14 31.81
N GLU A 312 0.58 8.23 32.52
CA GLU A 312 0.76 9.14 33.65
C GLU A 312 0.60 10.60 33.21
N ALA A 313 1.21 11.00 32.10
CA ALA A 313 1.05 12.35 31.57
C ALA A 313 -0.43 12.64 31.21
N ALA A 314 -1.11 11.70 30.54
CA ALA A 314 -2.53 11.85 30.22
C ALA A 314 -3.38 12.02 31.50
N GLN A 315 -3.14 11.20 32.52
CA GLN A 315 -3.84 11.29 33.80
C GLN A 315 -3.55 12.63 34.53
N ASN A 316 -2.28 13.02 34.64
CA ASN A 316 -1.85 14.25 35.31
C ASN A 316 -2.46 15.50 34.67
N HIS A 317 -2.64 15.48 33.35
CA HIS A 317 -3.23 16.57 32.58
C HIS A 317 -4.74 16.40 32.31
N LYS A 318 -5.38 15.39 32.91
CA LYS A 318 -6.81 15.08 32.75
C LYS A 318 -7.23 14.93 31.28
N ILE A 319 -6.37 14.28 30.50
CA ILE A 319 -6.59 13.95 29.11
C ILE A 319 -7.23 12.56 29.05
N GLY A 320 -8.47 12.51 28.53
CA GLY A 320 -9.14 11.23 28.27
C GLY A 320 -8.57 10.58 27.01
N LEU A 321 -8.36 9.27 27.05
CA LEU A 321 -7.96 8.50 25.87
C LEU A 321 -9.12 8.42 24.86
N ILE A 322 -8.78 8.37 23.57
CA ILE A 322 -9.73 8.16 22.48
C ILE A 322 -9.29 6.89 21.74
N ASP A 323 -10.22 5.96 21.51
CA ASP A 323 -9.97 4.62 20.97
C ASP A 323 -10.33 4.48 19.49
N LEU A 324 -11.27 5.28 19.01
CA LEU A 324 -11.73 5.30 17.63
C LEU A 324 -11.88 6.74 17.14
N VAL A 325 -11.45 7.01 15.92
CA VAL A 325 -11.70 8.28 15.22
C VAL A 325 -12.41 7.99 13.92
N VAL A 326 -13.53 8.67 13.68
CA VAL A 326 -14.28 8.62 12.43
C VAL A 326 -14.40 10.02 11.87
N VAL A 327 -13.63 10.29 10.83
CA VAL A 327 -13.53 11.62 10.22
C VAL A 327 -13.42 11.48 8.72
N ASN A 328 -14.31 12.09 7.96
CA ASN A 328 -14.10 12.36 6.54
C ASN A 328 -13.98 13.88 6.35
N LEU A 329 -13.17 14.28 5.38
CA LEU A 329 -12.73 15.67 5.21
C LEU A 329 -13.82 16.54 4.59
N TYR A 330 -13.62 17.85 4.62
CA TYR A 330 -14.48 18.76 3.86
C TYR A 330 -14.35 18.44 2.36
N PRO A 331 -15.44 18.56 1.59
CA PRO A 331 -15.48 18.14 0.20
C PRO A 331 -14.77 19.18 -0.71
N PHE A 332 -13.47 19.37 -0.52
CA PHE A 332 -12.67 20.37 -1.24
C PHE A 332 -12.69 20.08 -2.75
N LYS A 333 -12.50 18.81 -3.13
CA LYS A 333 -12.64 18.32 -4.51
C LYS A 333 -13.97 18.75 -5.13
N GLU A 334 -15.07 18.46 -4.46
CA GLU A 334 -16.41 18.79 -4.96
C GLU A 334 -16.62 20.31 -4.98
N THR A 335 -16.03 21.04 -4.04
CA THR A 335 -16.11 22.51 -3.97
C THR A 335 -15.45 23.16 -5.17
N ILE A 336 -14.23 22.76 -5.53
CA ILE A 336 -13.48 23.35 -6.65
C ILE A 336 -14.03 22.93 -8.03
N LEU A 337 -14.80 21.85 -8.10
CA LEU A 337 -15.49 21.41 -9.31
C LEU A 337 -16.80 22.19 -9.59
N ARG A 338 -17.26 23.00 -8.64
CA ARG A 338 -18.49 23.78 -8.83
C ARG A 338 -18.26 24.92 -9.84
N PRO A 339 -19.18 25.14 -10.80
CA PRO A 339 -19.08 26.25 -11.75
C PRO A 339 -19.08 27.65 -11.10
N ASP A 340 -19.66 27.78 -9.90
CA ASP A 340 -19.81 29.04 -9.17
C ASP A 340 -18.78 29.22 -8.03
N VAL A 341 -17.74 28.39 -7.98
CA VAL A 341 -16.74 28.47 -6.92
C VAL A 341 -15.95 29.77 -6.98
N THR A 342 -15.85 30.46 -5.84
CA THR A 342 -14.95 31.61 -5.67
C THR A 342 -13.69 31.18 -4.94
N TYR A 343 -12.62 31.96 -5.07
CA TYR A 343 -11.39 31.75 -4.31
C TYR A 343 -11.65 31.68 -2.80
N ASP A 344 -12.41 32.64 -2.26
CA ASP A 344 -12.76 32.69 -0.84
C ASP A 344 -13.52 31.43 -0.39
N LEU A 345 -14.46 30.94 -1.23
CA LEU A 345 -15.22 29.72 -0.93
C LEU A 345 -14.31 28.48 -0.95
N ALA A 346 -13.38 28.38 -1.88
CA ALA A 346 -12.40 27.29 -1.93
C ALA A 346 -11.51 27.32 -0.67
N VAL A 347 -10.98 28.50 -0.30
CA VAL A 347 -10.14 28.67 0.89
C VAL A 347 -10.86 28.29 2.18
N GLU A 348 -12.14 28.65 2.33
CA GLU A 348 -12.93 28.30 3.52
C GLU A 348 -13.19 26.79 3.63
N ASN A 349 -13.17 26.05 2.51
CA ASN A 349 -13.38 24.60 2.49
C ASN A 349 -12.10 23.78 2.71
N ILE A 350 -10.99 24.43 3.06
CA ILE A 350 -9.75 23.76 3.46
C ILE A 350 -9.85 23.35 4.93
N ASP A 351 -9.93 22.04 5.17
CA ASP A 351 -10.02 21.47 6.52
C ASP A 351 -8.64 21.36 7.16
N ILE A 352 -8.48 21.95 8.34
CA ILE A 352 -7.26 21.85 9.17
C ILE A 352 -7.44 20.80 10.27
N GLY A 353 -8.62 20.74 10.86
CA GLY A 353 -8.91 19.90 12.01
C GLY A 353 -9.01 18.42 11.64
N GLY A 354 -9.71 18.10 10.55
CA GLY A 354 -9.91 16.75 10.05
C GLY A 354 -8.59 16.04 9.75
N PRO A 355 -7.71 16.58 8.88
CA PRO A 355 -6.42 15.95 8.57
C PRO A 355 -5.54 15.83 9.82
N SER A 356 -5.56 16.81 10.72
CA SER A 356 -4.79 16.76 11.97
C SER A 356 -5.22 15.60 12.88
N MET A 357 -6.53 15.38 13.06
CA MET A 357 -7.06 14.27 13.86
C MET A 357 -6.80 12.92 13.21
N LEU A 358 -7.05 12.81 11.90
CA LEU A 358 -6.79 11.62 11.11
C LEU A 358 -5.32 11.18 11.18
N ARG A 359 -4.38 12.10 10.94
CA ARG A 359 -2.94 11.83 11.02
C ARG A 359 -2.50 11.47 12.43
N SER A 360 -3.10 12.08 13.45
CA SER A 360 -2.81 11.76 14.87
C SER A 360 -3.23 10.33 15.21
N ALA A 361 -4.45 9.94 14.85
CA ALA A 361 -4.97 8.61 15.08
C ALA A 361 -4.21 7.54 14.27
N ALA A 362 -3.98 7.80 12.98
CA ALA A 362 -3.22 6.89 12.10
C ALA A 362 -1.77 6.68 12.57
N LYS A 363 -1.10 7.73 13.08
CA LYS A 363 0.23 7.61 13.70
C LYS A 363 0.22 6.67 14.91
N ASN A 364 -0.85 6.67 15.69
CA ASN A 364 -0.99 5.85 16.89
C ASN A 364 -1.90 4.61 16.68
N HIS A 365 -1.91 4.06 15.46
CA HIS A 365 -2.74 2.89 15.10
C HIS A 365 -2.47 1.63 15.92
N ALA A 366 -1.35 1.57 16.65
CA ALA A 366 -1.13 0.52 17.65
C ALA A 366 -2.29 0.44 18.67
N SER A 367 -2.89 1.59 19.00
CA SER A 367 -3.91 1.73 20.04
C SER A 367 -5.22 2.38 19.59
N VAL A 368 -5.23 3.09 18.47
CA VAL A 368 -6.39 3.86 18.00
C VAL A 368 -6.85 3.36 16.64
N THR A 369 -8.13 3.02 16.51
CA THR A 369 -8.75 2.76 15.21
C THR A 369 -9.08 4.08 14.54
N VAL A 370 -8.79 4.21 13.25
CA VAL A 370 -9.10 5.41 12.48
C VAL A 370 -9.91 5.03 11.25
N VAL A 371 -10.96 5.77 10.93
CA VAL A 371 -11.85 5.51 9.79
C VAL A 371 -12.10 6.81 9.05
N VAL A 372 -11.92 6.76 7.73
CA VAL A 372 -12.08 7.93 6.83
C VAL A 372 -13.19 7.75 5.80
N ASP A 373 -13.71 6.53 5.65
CA ASP A 373 -14.62 6.15 4.58
C ASP A 373 -15.77 5.30 5.17
N PRO A 374 -17.04 5.67 4.90
CA PRO A 374 -18.20 4.87 5.32
C PRO A 374 -18.17 3.41 4.90
N ALA A 375 -17.49 3.06 3.80
CA ALA A 375 -17.36 1.67 3.36
C ALA A 375 -16.66 0.76 4.39
N ASP A 376 -15.86 1.33 5.30
CA ASP A 376 -15.13 0.59 6.32
C ASP A 376 -15.94 0.40 7.63
N TYR A 377 -17.16 0.97 7.73
CA TYR A 377 -17.97 0.89 8.95
C TYR A 377 -18.32 -0.54 9.33
N ALA A 378 -18.72 -1.36 8.35
CA ALA A 378 -19.15 -2.73 8.60
C ALA A 378 -18.04 -3.60 9.21
N VAL A 379 -16.84 -3.58 8.60
CA VAL A 379 -15.69 -4.37 9.08
C VAL A 379 -15.23 -3.95 10.47
N VAL A 380 -15.33 -2.65 10.80
CA VAL A 380 -15.00 -2.16 12.14
C VAL A 380 -16.04 -2.63 13.16
N LEU A 381 -17.33 -2.47 12.87
CA LEU A 381 -18.40 -2.91 13.78
C LEU A 381 -18.36 -4.41 14.03
N GLU A 382 -18.12 -5.22 12.99
CA GLU A 382 -17.99 -6.67 13.10
C GLU A 382 -16.92 -7.06 14.11
N GLN A 383 -15.71 -6.48 14.00
CA GLN A 383 -14.64 -6.78 14.94
C GLN A 383 -14.91 -6.29 16.36
N LEU A 384 -15.49 -5.09 16.49
CA LEU A 384 -15.86 -4.54 17.80
C LEU A 384 -16.94 -5.40 18.49
N ALA A 385 -17.92 -5.91 17.74
CA ALA A 385 -18.97 -6.76 18.27
C ALA A 385 -18.43 -8.14 18.70
N GLU A 386 -17.52 -8.74 17.94
CA GLU A 386 -16.96 -10.06 18.24
C GLU A 386 -15.91 -10.06 19.35
N LYS A 387 -15.02 -9.07 19.34
CA LYS A 387 -13.78 -9.07 20.15
C LYS A 387 -13.71 -7.92 21.15
N GLY A 388 -14.62 -6.95 21.07
CA GLY A 388 -14.57 -5.71 21.85
C GLY A 388 -13.52 -4.71 21.38
N GLU A 389 -12.68 -5.08 20.41
CA GLU A 389 -11.63 -4.27 19.82
C GLU A 389 -11.35 -4.68 18.38
N THR A 390 -10.70 -3.80 17.61
CA THR A 390 -10.21 -4.13 16.27
C THR A 390 -8.90 -4.91 16.36
N SER A 391 -8.53 -5.63 15.30
CA SER A 391 -7.20 -6.23 15.20
C SER A 391 -6.14 -5.17 14.87
N TYR A 392 -4.87 -5.47 15.19
CA TYR A 392 -3.75 -4.60 14.85
C TYR A 392 -3.64 -4.41 13.33
N GLU A 393 -3.81 -5.50 12.57
CA GLU A 393 -3.74 -5.51 11.10
C GLU A 393 -4.81 -4.61 10.48
N THR A 394 -6.04 -4.64 11.01
CA THR A 394 -7.11 -3.75 10.58
C THR A 394 -6.76 -2.29 10.86
N ARG A 395 -6.26 -1.96 12.06
CA ARG A 395 -5.83 -0.58 12.38
C ARG A 395 -4.68 -0.13 11.49
N GLN A 396 -3.72 -1.00 11.20
CA GLN A 396 -2.60 -0.72 10.31
C GLN A 396 -3.05 -0.44 8.88
N SER A 397 -3.97 -1.26 8.34
CA SER A 397 -4.54 -1.06 7.00
C SER A 397 -5.30 0.26 6.89
N LEU A 398 -6.15 0.56 7.89
CA LEU A 398 -6.91 1.81 7.95
C LEU A 398 -5.99 3.03 8.10
N ALA A 399 -4.92 2.94 8.90
CA ALA A 399 -3.93 4.01 9.01
C ALA A 399 -3.23 4.29 7.66
N ALA A 400 -2.90 3.24 6.91
CA ALA A 400 -2.36 3.39 5.55
C ALA A 400 -3.36 4.06 4.61
N LYS A 401 -4.66 3.71 4.69
CA LYS A 401 -5.74 4.36 3.93
C LYS A 401 -5.86 5.85 4.27
N VAL A 402 -5.78 6.20 5.55
CA VAL A 402 -5.81 7.59 6.02
C VAL A 402 -4.68 8.42 5.44
N PHE A 403 -3.44 7.93 5.47
CA PHE A 403 -2.31 8.69 4.92
C PHE A 403 -2.42 8.88 3.40
N ARG A 404 -2.94 7.90 2.66
CA ARG A 404 -3.26 8.08 1.23
C ARG A 404 -4.33 9.15 1.02
N HIS A 405 -5.42 9.11 1.81
CA HIS A 405 -6.51 10.08 1.73
C HIS A 405 -6.03 11.51 2.01
N THR A 406 -5.25 11.72 3.07
CA THR A 406 -4.72 13.06 3.39
C THR A 406 -3.68 13.54 2.37
N ALA A 407 -2.88 12.63 1.79
CA ALA A 407 -1.93 13.00 0.74
C ALA A 407 -2.66 13.45 -0.54
N ALA A 408 -3.73 12.75 -0.92
CA ALA A 408 -4.58 13.14 -2.05
C ALA A 408 -5.25 14.50 -1.80
N TYR A 409 -5.76 14.73 -0.59
CA TYR A 409 -6.38 15.99 -0.19
C TYR A 409 -5.41 17.17 -0.31
N ASP A 410 -4.22 17.05 0.27
CA ASP A 410 -3.20 18.10 0.24
C ASP A 410 -2.69 18.36 -1.20
N ALA A 411 -2.59 17.32 -2.03
CA ALA A 411 -2.18 17.46 -3.43
C ALA A 411 -3.20 18.22 -4.28
N LEU A 412 -4.51 18.00 -4.06
CA LEU A 412 -5.56 18.78 -4.73
C LEU A 412 -5.54 20.25 -4.32
N ILE A 413 -5.29 20.53 -3.03
CA ILE A 413 -5.15 21.91 -2.54
C ILE A 413 -3.92 22.57 -3.19
N ALA A 414 -2.78 21.87 -3.24
CA ALA A 414 -1.55 22.38 -3.84
C ALA A 414 -1.74 22.69 -5.33
N ASP A 415 -2.38 21.80 -6.08
CA ASP A 415 -2.68 21.98 -7.51
C ASP A 415 -3.60 23.19 -7.75
N TYR A 416 -4.64 23.35 -6.93
CA TYR A 416 -5.53 24.51 -6.98
C TYR A 416 -4.77 25.83 -6.80
N PHE A 417 -3.96 25.96 -5.74
CA PHE A 417 -3.20 27.19 -5.49
C PHE A 417 -2.13 27.45 -6.56
N THR A 418 -1.47 26.41 -7.06
CA THR A 418 -0.48 26.50 -8.15
C THR A 418 -1.14 27.09 -9.40
N THR A 419 -2.35 26.62 -9.73
CA THR A 419 -3.16 27.16 -10.83
C THR A 419 -3.56 28.62 -10.60
N GLN A 420 -4.01 28.98 -9.39
CA GLN A 420 -4.42 30.36 -9.07
C GLN A 420 -3.29 31.40 -9.23
N VAL A 421 -2.03 31.01 -9.00
CA VAL A 421 -0.87 31.89 -9.18
C VAL A 421 -0.30 31.84 -10.62
N GLY A 422 -0.90 31.03 -11.51
CA GLY A 422 -0.46 30.89 -12.90
C GLY A 422 0.88 30.17 -13.05
N GLU A 423 1.29 29.38 -12.06
CA GLU A 423 2.55 28.65 -12.11
C GLU A 423 2.38 27.36 -12.93
N THR A 424 2.99 27.31 -14.12
CA THR A 424 2.84 26.19 -15.06
C THR A 424 3.93 25.13 -14.96
N LYS A 425 5.00 25.40 -14.21
CA LYS A 425 6.16 24.52 -14.04
C LYS A 425 6.62 24.54 -12.57
N PRO A 426 5.81 24.02 -11.64
CA PRO A 426 6.17 24.00 -10.24
C PRO A 426 7.43 23.16 -10.00
N GLU A 427 8.20 23.49 -8.98
CA GLU A 427 9.43 22.76 -8.62
C GLU A 427 9.15 21.36 -8.07
N LYS A 428 7.90 21.09 -7.68
CA LYS A 428 7.38 19.79 -7.27
C LYS A 428 6.13 19.45 -8.04
N LEU A 429 6.12 18.28 -8.65
CA LEU A 429 4.95 17.71 -9.29
C LEU A 429 4.27 16.71 -8.35
N THR A 430 3.01 16.96 -8.00
CA THR A 430 2.17 16.05 -7.22
C THR A 430 0.97 15.62 -8.04
N LEU A 431 0.92 14.34 -8.42
CA LEU A 431 -0.20 13.78 -9.16
C LEU A 431 -1.07 12.94 -8.23
N THR A 432 -2.39 13.07 -8.37
CA THR A 432 -3.36 12.35 -7.53
C THR A 432 -4.33 11.57 -8.39
N TYR A 433 -4.45 10.27 -8.12
CA TYR A 433 -5.33 9.37 -8.83
C TYR A 433 -6.09 8.46 -7.87
N ASP A 434 -7.30 8.10 -8.28
CA ASP A 434 -8.16 7.14 -7.59
C ASP A 434 -8.17 5.80 -8.35
N LEU A 435 -8.09 4.68 -7.65
CA LEU A 435 -8.22 3.35 -8.28
C LEU A 435 -9.63 3.22 -8.86
N LYS A 436 -9.73 3.03 -10.18
CA LYS A 436 -11.00 2.88 -10.89
C LYS A 436 -11.42 1.41 -10.97
N GLN A 437 -10.49 0.54 -11.34
CA GLN A 437 -10.71 -0.90 -11.42
C GLN A 437 -9.36 -1.64 -11.38
N PRO A 438 -9.26 -2.76 -10.63
CA PRO A 438 -8.13 -3.66 -10.75
C PRO A 438 -8.15 -4.35 -12.13
N MET A 439 -6.98 -4.57 -12.74
CA MET A 439 -6.92 -5.28 -14.02
C MET A 439 -6.67 -6.77 -13.82
N ARG A 440 -7.15 -7.58 -14.78
CA ARG A 440 -6.80 -9.02 -14.81
C ARG A 440 -5.30 -9.26 -15.00
N TYR A 441 -4.64 -8.39 -15.75
CA TYR A 441 -3.21 -8.37 -16.06
C TYR A 441 -2.89 -7.07 -16.84
N GLY A 442 -1.60 -6.75 -17.01
CA GLY A 442 -1.08 -5.61 -17.76
C GLY A 442 -1.09 -5.82 -19.27
N GLU A 443 -0.05 -5.37 -19.97
CA GLU A 443 0.07 -5.65 -21.42
C GLU A 443 0.12 -7.15 -21.71
N ASN A 444 0.73 -7.91 -20.79
CA ASN A 444 0.92 -9.36 -20.88
C ASN A 444 0.41 -10.07 -19.61
N PRO A 445 -0.04 -11.34 -19.69
CA PRO A 445 -0.66 -12.07 -18.57
C PRO A 445 0.18 -12.20 -17.30
N GLN A 446 1.50 -12.14 -17.40
CA GLN A 446 2.43 -12.25 -16.27
C GLN A 446 2.67 -10.92 -15.52
N GLN A 447 2.05 -9.82 -15.98
CA GLN A 447 2.19 -8.50 -15.38
C GLN A 447 0.93 -8.16 -14.60
N ASP A 448 1.06 -7.79 -13.33
CA ASP A 448 -0.06 -7.21 -12.58
C ASP A 448 -0.30 -5.77 -13.03
N ALA A 449 -1.56 -5.33 -13.03
CA ALA A 449 -1.91 -3.96 -13.41
C ALA A 449 -3.22 -3.51 -12.77
N ASP A 450 -3.38 -2.20 -12.73
CA ASP A 450 -4.56 -1.51 -12.21
C ASP A 450 -4.84 -0.30 -13.10
N PHE A 451 -6.10 0.08 -13.24
CA PHE A 451 -6.49 1.31 -13.93
C PHE A 451 -6.90 2.36 -12.91
N TYR A 452 -6.23 3.51 -13.00
CA TYR A 452 -6.45 4.66 -12.15
C TYR A 452 -7.09 5.79 -12.96
N GLN A 453 -8.00 6.54 -12.34
CA GLN A 453 -8.60 7.75 -12.91
C GLN A 453 -8.06 8.98 -12.17
N ASN A 454 -7.97 10.11 -12.88
CA ASN A 454 -7.58 11.37 -12.26
C ASN A 454 -8.56 11.72 -11.13
N ALA A 455 -8.04 12.24 -10.01
CA ALA A 455 -8.86 12.69 -8.91
C ALA A 455 -9.84 13.79 -9.33
N LEU A 456 -9.49 14.62 -10.33
CA LEU A 456 -10.42 15.53 -10.99
C LEU A 456 -10.85 14.88 -12.33
N PRO A 457 -12.10 14.41 -12.46
CA PRO A 457 -12.54 13.68 -13.64
C PRO A 457 -12.54 14.54 -14.91
N THR A 458 -12.15 13.92 -16.03
CA THR A 458 -12.30 14.46 -17.39
C THR A 458 -13.46 13.74 -18.08
N GLU A 459 -14.54 14.46 -18.42
CA GLU A 459 -15.78 13.88 -18.99
C GLU A 459 -15.53 13.16 -20.32
N TYR A 460 -14.77 13.76 -21.24
CA TYR A 460 -14.35 13.11 -22.49
C TYR A 460 -13.08 12.29 -22.27
N SER A 461 -13.21 11.15 -21.59
CA SER A 461 -12.11 10.20 -21.35
C SER A 461 -12.58 8.76 -21.24
N ILE A 462 -11.69 7.80 -21.46
CA ILE A 462 -11.97 6.38 -21.24
C ILE A 462 -12.35 6.07 -19.78
N ALA A 463 -11.90 6.88 -18.82
CA ALA A 463 -12.25 6.71 -17.40
C ALA A 463 -13.70 7.07 -17.07
N ALA A 464 -14.29 7.98 -17.85
CA ALA A 464 -15.68 8.45 -17.73
C ALA A 464 -16.65 7.66 -18.63
N ALA A 465 -16.14 6.88 -19.57
CA ALA A 465 -16.97 6.09 -20.49
C ALA A 465 -17.93 5.15 -19.76
N LYS A 466 -19.20 5.17 -20.17
CA LYS A 466 -20.24 4.30 -19.63
C LYS A 466 -20.31 3.01 -20.44
N GLN A 467 -20.04 1.89 -19.78
CA GLN A 467 -20.11 0.58 -20.42
C GLN A 467 -21.55 0.04 -20.45
N LEU A 468 -22.11 -0.10 -21.66
CA LEU A 468 -23.49 -0.57 -21.89
C LEU A 468 -23.60 -2.10 -22.09
N ASN A 469 -22.51 -2.75 -22.48
CA ASN A 469 -22.46 -4.20 -22.69
C ASN A 469 -21.02 -4.73 -22.53
N GLY A 470 -20.88 -6.06 -22.46
CA GLY A 470 -19.59 -6.72 -22.58
C GLY A 470 -18.91 -7.03 -21.25
N LYS A 471 -17.72 -7.62 -21.34
CA LYS A 471 -16.85 -7.92 -20.19
C LYS A 471 -16.10 -6.67 -19.73
N GLU A 472 -15.55 -6.71 -18.53
CA GLU A 472 -14.56 -5.73 -18.08
C GLU A 472 -13.43 -5.52 -19.11
N LEU A 473 -13.00 -4.27 -19.22
CA LEU A 473 -11.93 -3.82 -20.11
C LEU A 473 -10.58 -4.37 -19.64
N SER A 474 -9.75 -4.84 -20.57
CA SER A 474 -8.36 -5.18 -20.29
C SER A 474 -7.45 -3.95 -20.32
N PHE A 475 -6.20 -4.10 -19.87
CA PHE A 475 -5.18 -3.05 -19.95
C PHE A 475 -5.00 -2.53 -21.39
N ASN A 476 -4.85 -3.44 -22.36
CA ASN A 476 -4.71 -3.07 -23.77
C ASN A 476 -5.99 -2.43 -24.33
N ASN A 477 -7.18 -2.87 -23.86
CA ASN A 477 -8.43 -2.22 -24.24
C ASN A 477 -8.47 -0.76 -23.82
N ILE A 478 -8.04 -0.44 -22.59
CA ILE A 478 -8.01 0.94 -22.11
C ILE A 478 -7.05 1.79 -22.96
N ARG A 479 -5.85 1.27 -23.25
CA ARG A 479 -4.85 1.99 -24.06
C ARG A 479 -5.29 2.22 -25.51
N ASP A 480 -5.82 1.18 -26.15
CA ASP A 480 -6.28 1.29 -27.53
C ASP A 480 -7.55 2.17 -27.60
N ALA A 481 -8.48 2.06 -26.65
CA ALA A 481 -9.66 2.92 -26.59
C ALA A 481 -9.30 4.40 -26.38
N ASP A 482 -8.36 4.69 -25.48
CA ASP A 482 -7.86 6.06 -25.27
C ASP A 482 -7.23 6.63 -26.55
N ALA A 483 -6.42 5.83 -27.25
CA ALA A 483 -5.85 6.23 -28.54
C ALA A 483 -6.95 6.52 -29.58
N ALA A 484 -7.96 5.67 -29.69
CA ALA A 484 -9.08 5.87 -30.61
C ALA A 484 -9.87 7.15 -30.28
N ILE A 485 -10.17 7.39 -29.01
CA ILE A 485 -10.85 8.60 -28.50
C ILE A 485 -10.07 9.87 -28.84
N ARG A 486 -8.73 9.83 -28.74
CA ARG A 486 -7.86 10.95 -29.11
C ARG A 486 -7.80 11.19 -30.63
N ILE A 487 -7.83 10.15 -31.44
CA ILE A 487 -7.84 10.28 -32.91
C ILE A 487 -9.13 10.93 -33.39
N ILE A 488 -10.27 10.37 -32.99
CA ILE A 488 -11.57 10.85 -33.46
C ILE A 488 -11.87 12.29 -33.02
N ARG A 489 -11.22 12.77 -31.95
CA ARG A 489 -11.33 14.16 -31.46
C ARG A 489 -10.93 15.20 -32.51
N ASP A 490 -10.02 14.86 -33.42
CA ASP A 490 -9.59 15.78 -34.49
C ASP A 490 -10.55 15.79 -35.70
N PHE A 491 -11.59 14.94 -35.70
CA PHE A 491 -12.59 14.82 -36.75
C PHE A 491 -13.97 15.29 -36.24
N LYS A 492 -14.19 16.60 -36.19
CA LYS A 492 -15.43 17.21 -35.66
C LYS A 492 -16.49 17.46 -36.75
N ASP A 493 -16.05 17.85 -37.96
CA ASP A 493 -16.90 18.45 -38.98
C ASP A 493 -17.83 17.46 -39.70
N ARG A 494 -17.35 16.25 -40.01
CA ARG A 494 -18.08 15.23 -40.79
C ARG A 494 -18.31 13.97 -39.97
N PRO A 495 -19.35 13.16 -40.27
CA PRO A 495 -19.42 11.78 -39.79
C PRO A 495 -18.12 11.02 -40.10
N THR A 496 -17.53 10.45 -39.07
CA THR A 496 -16.22 9.78 -39.14
C THR A 496 -16.22 8.55 -38.25
N VAL A 497 -15.59 7.50 -38.77
CA VAL A 497 -15.31 6.26 -38.06
C VAL A 497 -13.81 6.02 -38.05
N VAL A 498 -13.27 5.74 -36.87
CA VAL A 498 -11.86 5.34 -36.68
C VAL A 498 -11.84 3.90 -36.19
N ALA A 499 -11.18 3.04 -36.94
CA ALA A 499 -10.82 1.69 -36.56
C ALA A 499 -9.33 1.65 -36.15
N LEU A 500 -9.07 1.06 -34.98
CA LEU A 500 -7.75 1.05 -34.36
C LEU A 500 -7.37 -0.36 -33.90
N LYS A 501 -6.06 -0.64 -34.01
CA LYS A 501 -5.44 -1.85 -33.48
C LYS A 501 -4.03 -1.56 -33.01
N HIS A 502 -3.70 -1.95 -31.77
CA HIS A 502 -2.36 -1.73 -31.18
C HIS A 502 -1.89 -0.28 -31.30
N MET A 503 -2.74 0.66 -30.87
CA MET A 503 -2.52 2.11 -30.88
C MET A 503 -2.23 2.74 -32.26
N ASN A 504 -2.48 2.03 -33.36
CA ASN A 504 -2.34 2.58 -34.72
C ASN A 504 -3.71 2.54 -35.43
N PRO A 505 -4.09 3.60 -36.16
CA PRO A 505 -5.30 3.56 -36.97
C PRO A 505 -5.09 2.55 -38.11
N CYS A 506 -5.91 1.50 -38.16
CA CYS A 506 -5.94 0.58 -39.30
C CYS A 506 -6.92 1.06 -40.38
N GLY A 507 -7.91 1.87 -40.01
CA GLY A 507 -8.84 2.49 -40.94
C GLY A 507 -9.43 3.77 -40.37
N ILE A 508 -9.49 4.84 -41.18
CA ILE A 508 -10.30 6.02 -40.89
C ILE A 508 -11.15 6.28 -42.12
N GLY A 509 -12.46 6.40 -41.93
CA GLY A 509 -13.43 6.70 -42.98
C GLY A 509 -14.29 7.89 -42.60
N GLN A 510 -14.49 8.82 -43.52
CA GLN A 510 -15.37 9.97 -43.38
C GLN A 510 -16.35 10.08 -44.56
N ALA A 511 -17.58 10.46 -44.27
CA ALA A 511 -18.64 10.60 -45.28
C ALA A 511 -19.64 11.67 -44.86
N ASP A 512 -20.81 11.69 -45.49
CA ASP A 512 -21.90 12.63 -45.15
C ASP A 512 -22.89 12.03 -44.15
N ASP A 513 -22.83 10.71 -43.94
CA ASP A 513 -23.58 9.94 -42.95
C ASP A 513 -22.67 8.90 -42.28
N ILE A 514 -23.07 8.41 -41.10
CA ILE A 514 -22.22 7.54 -40.29
C ILE A 514 -22.11 6.11 -40.83
N GLU A 515 -23.14 5.65 -41.56
CA GLU A 515 -23.19 4.32 -42.16
C GLU A 515 -22.16 4.20 -43.31
N THR A 516 -22.11 5.21 -44.18
CA THR A 516 -21.12 5.30 -45.27
C THR A 516 -19.71 5.52 -44.71
N ALA A 517 -19.56 6.29 -43.64
CA ALA A 517 -18.26 6.47 -42.97
C ALA A 517 -17.72 5.14 -42.41
N TRP A 518 -18.61 4.28 -41.87
CA TRP A 518 -18.27 2.92 -41.48
C TRP A 518 -17.78 2.08 -42.67
N ASP A 519 -18.49 2.11 -43.81
CA ASP A 519 -18.08 1.35 -45.00
C ASP A 519 -16.65 1.72 -45.42
N TYR A 520 -16.34 3.01 -45.48
CA TYR A 520 -15.01 3.51 -45.79
C TYR A 520 -13.95 3.11 -44.75
N ALA A 521 -14.26 3.15 -43.46
CA ALA A 521 -13.32 2.72 -42.42
C ALA A 521 -13.06 1.22 -42.46
N TYR A 522 -14.08 0.40 -42.77
CA TYR A 522 -13.94 -1.04 -42.93
C TYR A 522 -13.16 -1.41 -44.19
N GLU A 523 -13.44 -0.75 -45.32
CA GLU A 523 -12.76 -0.95 -46.60
C GLU A 523 -11.28 -0.52 -46.58
N ALA A 524 -10.89 0.38 -45.68
CA ALA A 524 -9.49 0.77 -45.50
C ALA A 524 -8.58 -0.43 -45.23
N ASP A 525 -8.92 -1.26 -44.23
CA ASP A 525 -8.22 -2.50 -43.92
C ASP A 525 -9.14 -3.55 -43.26
N PRO A 526 -9.87 -4.34 -44.06
CA PRO A 526 -10.83 -5.32 -43.55
C PRO A 526 -10.17 -6.50 -42.82
N VAL A 527 -8.87 -6.70 -43.00
CA VAL A 527 -8.11 -7.75 -42.32
C VAL A 527 -7.74 -7.30 -40.91
N SER A 528 -7.19 -6.09 -40.77
CA SER A 528 -6.73 -5.58 -39.49
C SER A 528 -7.87 -5.18 -38.55
N ILE A 529 -9.00 -4.69 -39.06
CA ILE A 529 -10.16 -4.32 -38.23
C ILE A 529 -10.75 -5.50 -37.43
N PHE A 530 -10.48 -6.74 -37.84
CA PHE A 530 -10.88 -7.94 -37.09
C PHE A 530 -10.23 -7.95 -35.70
N GLY A 531 -11.05 -7.94 -34.66
CA GLY A 531 -10.64 -7.82 -33.25
C GLY A 531 -10.16 -6.40 -32.89
N GLY A 532 -10.49 -5.40 -33.70
CA GLY A 532 -10.14 -4.01 -33.47
C GLY A 532 -11.11 -3.30 -32.52
N ILE A 533 -10.74 -2.06 -32.23
CA ILE A 533 -11.58 -1.06 -31.55
C ILE A 533 -12.09 -0.08 -32.59
N VAL A 534 -13.37 0.27 -32.50
CA VAL A 534 -14.00 1.23 -33.40
C VAL A 534 -14.58 2.37 -32.58
N VAL A 535 -14.35 3.60 -33.03
CA VAL A 535 -15.01 4.79 -32.47
C VAL A 535 -15.71 5.57 -33.58
N LEU A 536 -16.93 6.02 -33.29
CA LEU A 536 -17.79 6.77 -34.18
C LEU A 536 -18.08 8.14 -33.54
N ASN A 537 -17.99 9.22 -34.31
CA ASN A 537 -18.27 10.58 -33.80
C ASN A 537 -19.74 11.02 -33.90
N ARG A 538 -20.63 10.10 -34.29
CA ARG A 538 -22.09 10.28 -34.35
C ARG A 538 -22.76 9.07 -33.71
N GLU A 539 -24.06 9.21 -33.46
CA GLU A 539 -24.90 8.11 -32.97
C GLU A 539 -24.77 6.86 -33.85
N VAL A 540 -24.75 5.68 -33.22
CA VAL A 540 -24.87 4.42 -33.94
C VAL A 540 -26.34 4.07 -34.12
N ASP A 541 -26.79 4.06 -35.37
CA ASP A 541 -28.13 3.65 -35.77
C ASP A 541 -28.21 2.15 -36.14
N ALA A 542 -29.42 1.69 -36.44
CA ALA A 542 -29.69 0.29 -36.77
C ALA A 542 -28.93 -0.16 -38.04
N ALA A 543 -28.88 0.68 -39.08
CA ALA A 543 -28.24 0.34 -40.35
C ALA A 543 -26.72 0.15 -40.19
N THR A 544 -26.09 1.05 -39.45
CA THR A 544 -24.66 0.95 -39.11
C THR A 544 -24.41 -0.27 -38.22
N ALA A 545 -25.27 -0.52 -37.23
CA ALA A 545 -25.18 -1.67 -36.34
C ALA A 545 -25.29 -3.02 -37.09
N GLU A 546 -26.18 -3.13 -38.09
CA GLU A 546 -26.33 -4.34 -38.92
C GLU A 546 -25.04 -4.67 -39.67
N LYS A 547 -24.34 -3.65 -40.18
CA LYS A 547 -23.05 -3.83 -40.86
C LYS A 547 -21.91 -4.19 -39.90
N MET A 548 -21.90 -3.62 -38.70
CA MET A 548 -20.88 -3.91 -37.68
C MET A 548 -21.06 -5.31 -37.05
N HIS A 549 -22.30 -5.76 -36.86
CA HIS A 549 -22.64 -7.01 -36.18
C HIS A 549 -21.91 -8.28 -36.69
N PRO A 550 -21.81 -8.55 -38.00
CA PRO A 550 -21.11 -9.74 -38.49
C PRO A 550 -19.61 -9.73 -38.19
N ILE A 551 -19.02 -8.54 -37.97
CA ILE A 551 -17.59 -8.39 -37.72
C ILE A 551 -17.28 -8.73 -36.25
N PHE A 552 -16.11 -9.32 -36.01
CA PHE A 552 -15.60 -9.47 -34.66
C PHE A 552 -14.90 -8.16 -34.27
N LEU A 553 -15.55 -7.39 -33.40
CA LEU A 553 -14.99 -6.18 -32.80
C LEU A 553 -14.84 -6.40 -31.30
N GLU A 554 -13.78 -5.86 -30.69
CA GLU A 554 -13.63 -5.93 -29.24
C GLU A 554 -14.43 -4.84 -28.53
N ILE A 555 -14.40 -3.62 -29.08
CA ILE A 555 -15.00 -2.41 -28.50
C ILE A 555 -15.60 -1.54 -29.60
N ILE A 556 -16.81 -1.03 -29.36
CA ILE A 556 -17.42 0.07 -30.11
C ILE A 556 -17.62 1.23 -29.15
N ILE A 557 -17.22 2.43 -29.55
CA ILE A 557 -17.34 3.68 -28.77
C ILE A 557 -18.13 4.70 -29.60
N ALA A 558 -19.12 5.35 -29.01
CA ALA A 558 -19.92 6.38 -29.69
C ALA A 558 -20.53 7.38 -28.69
N PRO A 559 -20.99 8.55 -29.16
CA PRO A 559 -21.77 9.48 -28.33
C PRO A 559 -23.09 8.90 -27.82
N SER A 560 -23.76 8.09 -28.64
CA SER A 560 -25.02 7.45 -28.31
C SER A 560 -25.28 6.25 -29.23
N TYR A 561 -26.29 5.45 -28.87
CA TYR A 561 -26.77 4.31 -29.63
C TYR A 561 -28.28 4.32 -29.64
N SER A 562 -28.91 4.04 -30.79
CA SER A 562 -30.35 3.78 -30.81
C SER A 562 -30.67 2.46 -30.08
N ASP A 563 -31.91 2.32 -29.59
CA ASP A 563 -32.35 1.10 -28.92
C ASP A 563 -32.25 -0.12 -29.84
N GLU A 564 -32.57 0.06 -31.13
CA GLU A 564 -32.44 -0.98 -32.17
C GLU A 564 -30.97 -1.34 -32.41
N ALA A 565 -30.08 -0.34 -32.48
CA ALA A 565 -28.65 -0.56 -32.65
C ALA A 565 -28.07 -1.39 -31.49
N LEU A 566 -28.44 -1.07 -30.25
CA LEU A 566 -28.04 -1.86 -29.08
C LEU A 566 -28.60 -3.28 -29.14
N ALA A 567 -29.87 -3.45 -29.52
CA ALA A 567 -30.46 -4.79 -29.66
C ALA A 567 -29.73 -5.65 -30.70
N ILE A 568 -29.32 -5.06 -31.83
CA ILE A 568 -28.55 -5.72 -32.89
C ILE A 568 -27.14 -6.05 -32.39
N LEU A 569 -26.40 -5.07 -31.88
CA LEU A 569 -25.00 -5.25 -31.49
C LEU A 569 -24.82 -6.20 -30.31
N THR A 570 -25.80 -6.29 -29.42
CA THR A 570 -25.74 -7.20 -28.26
C THR A 570 -26.25 -8.61 -28.56
N ASN A 571 -26.95 -8.83 -29.69
CA ASN A 571 -27.48 -10.14 -30.05
C ASN A 571 -26.36 -11.19 -30.14
N LYS A 572 -26.37 -12.20 -29.26
CA LYS A 572 -25.34 -13.27 -29.22
C LYS A 572 -23.87 -12.78 -29.08
N LYS A 573 -23.64 -11.50 -28.76
CA LYS A 573 -22.31 -10.86 -28.64
C LYS A 573 -22.05 -10.38 -27.20
N LYS A 574 -22.17 -11.29 -26.24
CA LYS A 574 -22.02 -10.98 -24.79
C LYS A 574 -20.66 -10.41 -24.37
N ASN A 575 -19.63 -10.53 -25.22
CA ASN A 575 -18.27 -10.08 -24.93
C ASN A 575 -17.92 -8.72 -25.55
N LEU A 576 -18.69 -8.26 -26.53
CA LEU A 576 -18.46 -6.98 -27.22
C LEU A 576 -18.67 -5.84 -26.22
N ARG A 577 -17.67 -4.98 -26.00
CA ARG A 577 -17.87 -3.80 -25.16
C ARG A 577 -18.47 -2.70 -26.00
N ILE A 578 -19.53 -2.12 -25.47
CA ILE A 578 -20.20 -0.97 -26.06
C ILE A 578 -20.02 0.16 -25.05
N LEU A 579 -19.35 1.23 -25.45
CA LEU A 579 -19.01 2.35 -24.58
C LEU A 579 -19.68 3.62 -25.09
N GLU A 580 -20.44 4.27 -24.21
CA GLU A 580 -21.05 5.58 -24.43
C GLU A 580 -20.15 6.66 -23.81
N LEU A 581 -19.84 7.71 -24.56
CA LEU A 581 -18.98 8.81 -24.13
C LEU A 581 -19.54 10.16 -24.60
N PRO A 582 -19.61 11.22 -23.80
CA PRO A 582 -20.18 12.50 -24.23
C PRO A 582 -19.20 13.31 -25.10
N PHE A 583 -19.46 13.44 -26.41
CA PHE A 583 -18.56 14.12 -27.37
C PHE A 583 -18.61 15.66 -27.30
N ASP A 584 -19.60 16.24 -26.62
CA ASP A 584 -19.71 17.69 -26.40
C ASP A 584 -18.65 18.22 -25.41
N ALA A 585 -18.04 17.36 -24.60
CA ALA A 585 -16.98 17.71 -23.64
C ALA A 585 -15.54 17.57 -24.20
N GLN A 586 -15.38 17.43 -25.52
CA GLN A 586 -14.08 17.18 -26.18
C GLN A 586 -13.01 18.23 -25.84
N ASP A 587 -13.35 19.52 -25.90
CA ASP A 587 -12.38 20.61 -25.73
C ASP A 587 -11.73 20.59 -24.33
N ALA A 588 -12.47 20.19 -23.30
CA ALA A 588 -11.94 20.08 -21.94
C ALA A 588 -10.83 19.02 -21.81
N SER A 589 -10.85 17.98 -22.66
CA SER A 589 -9.83 16.92 -22.68
C SER A 589 -8.48 17.35 -23.25
N GLU A 590 -8.42 18.50 -23.93
CA GLU A 590 -7.20 18.99 -24.61
C GLU A 590 -6.20 19.64 -23.62
N ALA A 591 -6.68 20.04 -22.43
CA ALA A 591 -5.88 20.77 -21.45
C ALA A 591 -4.94 19.87 -20.60
N GLU A 592 -5.24 18.57 -20.49
CA GLU A 592 -4.48 17.65 -19.64
C GLU A 592 -3.07 17.41 -20.21
N ALA A 593 -2.05 17.39 -19.35
CA ALA A 593 -0.68 17.07 -19.74
C ALA A 593 -0.51 15.56 -20.04
N GLU A 594 0.41 15.23 -20.94
CA GLU A 594 0.85 13.85 -21.17
C GLU A 594 2.04 13.52 -20.27
N TYR A 595 1.96 12.36 -19.62
CA TYR A 595 2.98 11.86 -18.71
C TYR A 595 3.59 10.57 -19.26
N THR A 596 4.91 10.59 -19.47
CA THR A 596 5.67 9.40 -19.90
C THR A 596 6.64 8.99 -18.80
N GLY A 597 6.40 7.81 -18.21
CA GLY A 597 7.32 7.24 -17.22
C GLY A 597 8.68 6.91 -17.83
N VAL A 598 9.74 7.25 -17.12
CA VAL A 598 11.12 6.84 -17.44
C VAL A 598 11.74 6.18 -16.22
N VAL A 599 12.82 5.41 -16.41
CA VAL A 599 13.49 4.76 -15.26
C VAL A 599 13.97 5.83 -14.28
N GLY A 600 13.36 5.85 -13.09
CA GLY A 600 13.68 6.81 -12.03
C GLY A 600 13.05 8.20 -12.18
N GLY A 601 12.12 8.42 -13.12
CA GLY A 601 11.52 9.75 -13.32
C GLY A 601 10.27 9.78 -14.20
N LEU A 602 9.86 11.00 -14.58
CA LEU A 602 8.67 11.27 -15.38
C LEU A 602 8.95 12.42 -16.37
N LEU A 603 8.54 12.26 -17.62
CA LEU A 603 8.50 13.33 -18.62
C LEU A 603 7.08 13.89 -18.67
N VAL A 604 6.96 15.23 -18.76
CA VAL A 604 5.69 15.95 -18.83
C VAL A 604 5.70 16.83 -20.07
N GLN A 605 4.67 16.71 -20.90
CA GLN A 605 4.49 17.54 -22.10
C GLN A 605 3.02 17.90 -22.28
N ASN A 606 2.74 18.93 -23.08
CA ASN A 606 1.37 19.18 -23.52
C ASN A 606 0.94 18.11 -24.52
N GLN A 607 -0.36 17.85 -24.61
CA GLN A 607 -0.90 17.07 -25.73
C GLN A 607 -0.63 17.79 -27.06
N ASP A 608 -0.44 17.01 -28.12
CA ASP A 608 -0.44 17.52 -29.48
C ASP A 608 -1.89 17.79 -29.91
N VAL A 609 -2.37 19.01 -29.70
CA VAL A 609 -3.74 19.51 -29.99
C VAL A 609 -3.71 20.85 -30.71
N ILE A 610 -2.59 21.16 -31.37
CA ILE A 610 -2.43 22.42 -32.09
C ILE A 610 -3.48 22.52 -33.20
N LYS A 611 -4.12 23.70 -33.30
CA LYS A 611 -5.08 24.01 -34.37
C LYS A 611 -4.30 24.54 -35.56
N GLU A 612 -4.32 23.80 -36.66
CA GLU A 612 -3.65 24.17 -37.91
C GLU A 612 -4.68 24.56 -38.99
N SER A 613 -4.30 25.50 -39.84
CA SER A 613 -5.12 25.92 -40.97
C SER A 613 -4.43 25.58 -42.29
N PRO A 614 -5.15 24.97 -43.26
CA PRO A 614 -4.63 24.82 -44.62
C PRO A 614 -4.21 26.14 -45.30
N ALA A 615 -4.76 27.27 -44.83
CA ALA A 615 -4.40 28.59 -45.33
C ALA A 615 -2.95 29.01 -44.99
N ASP A 616 -2.37 28.43 -43.95
CA ASP A 616 -0.99 28.71 -43.52
C ASP A 616 0.04 27.81 -44.23
N TRP A 617 -0.42 26.82 -45.00
CA TRP A 617 0.44 25.87 -45.69
C TRP A 617 1.00 26.43 -46.99
N GLN A 618 2.22 26.03 -47.32
CA GLN A 618 2.93 26.49 -48.52
C GLN A 618 3.08 25.36 -49.54
N VAL A 619 2.59 25.58 -50.76
CA VAL A 619 2.96 24.73 -51.90
C VAL A 619 4.36 25.13 -52.37
N VAL A 620 5.33 24.20 -52.27
CA VAL A 620 6.76 24.46 -52.52
C VAL A 620 7.25 23.94 -53.88
N THR A 621 6.40 23.22 -54.62
CA THR A 621 6.68 22.74 -55.98
C THR A 621 5.90 23.51 -57.05
N GLU A 622 6.27 23.31 -58.31
CA GLU A 622 5.64 23.96 -59.47
C GLU A 622 4.18 23.53 -59.65
N ARG A 623 3.87 22.25 -59.45
CA ARG A 623 2.51 21.71 -59.56
C ARG A 623 1.70 22.08 -58.33
N GLN A 624 0.54 22.70 -58.55
CA GLN A 624 -0.46 22.92 -57.51
C GLN A 624 -1.33 21.66 -57.31
N PRO A 625 -1.78 21.37 -56.07
CA PRO A 625 -2.74 20.29 -55.84
C PRO A 625 -4.09 20.63 -56.49
N SER A 626 -4.83 19.62 -56.93
CA SER A 626 -6.25 19.77 -57.29
C SER A 626 -7.11 20.01 -56.05
N GLU A 627 -8.37 20.40 -56.21
CA GLU A 627 -9.30 20.60 -55.08
C GLU A 627 -9.56 19.30 -54.29
N GLN A 628 -9.66 18.17 -55.01
CA GLN A 628 -9.77 16.85 -54.40
C GLN A 628 -8.49 16.47 -53.65
N GLU A 629 -7.32 16.71 -54.24
CA GLU A 629 -6.03 16.46 -53.58
C GLU A 629 -5.87 17.35 -52.35
N ALA A 630 -6.26 18.63 -52.40
CA ALA A 630 -6.20 19.53 -51.24
C ALA A 630 -7.06 19.02 -50.07
N THR A 631 -8.28 18.57 -50.36
CA THR A 631 -9.18 17.96 -49.36
C THR A 631 -8.57 16.68 -48.78
N ALA A 632 -7.99 15.83 -49.63
CA ALA A 632 -7.31 14.62 -49.20
C ALA A 632 -6.05 14.92 -48.36
N LEU A 633 -5.27 15.96 -48.70
CA LEU A 633 -4.08 16.35 -47.94
C LEU A 633 -4.47 16.85 -46.54
N GLU A 634 -5.58 17.58 -46.41
CA GLU A 634 -6.10 18.00 -45.11
C GLU A 634 -6.51 16.80 -44.25
N PHE A 635 -7.24 15.85 -44.84
CA PHE A 635 -7.60 14.61 -44.16
C PHE A 635 -6.36 13.78 -43.76
N ALA A 636 -5.39 13.64 -44.67
CA ALA A 636 -4.13 12.94 -44.43
C ALA A 636 -3.33 13.59 -43.28
N TRP A 637 -3.31 14.93 -43.22
CA TRP A 637 -2.58 15.67 -42.20
C TRP A 637 -3.17 15.51 -40.80
N LYS A 638 -4.51 15.52 -40.67
CA LYS A 638 -5.18 15.20 -39.40
C LYS A 638 -4.88 13.75 -38.97
N ALA A 639 -4.89 12.81 -39.92
CA ALA A 639 -4.69 11.40 -39.63
C ALA A 639 -3.23 11.03 -39.26
N ILE A 640 -2.23 11.63 -39.93
CA ILE A 640 -0.82 11.23 -39.78
C ILE A 640 -0.29 11.47 -38.35
N LYS A 641 -0.83 12.46 -37.65
CA LYS A 641 -0.52 12.82 -36.25
C LYS A 641 -0.60 11.66 -35.24
N TYR A 642 -1.34 10.62 -35.60
CA TYR A 642 -1.60 9.46 -34.75
C TYR A 642 -0.91 8.17 -35.20
N VAL A 643 -0.15 8.22 -36.31
CA VAL A 643 0.67 7.12 -36.77
C VAL A 643 2.02 7.16 -36.05
N LYS A 644 2.48 6.02 -35.52
CA LYS A 644 3.78 5.97 -34.82
C LYS A 644 4.94 6.31 -35.76
N SER A 645 5.91 7.07 -35.26
CA SER A 645 7.03 7.64 -36.03
C SER A 645 8.13 6.61 -36.34
N ASN A 646 8.79 6.66 -37.51
CA ASN A 646 8.50 7.53 -38.65
C ASN A 646 7.20 7.10 -39.34
N GLY A 647 6.21 7.98 -39.36
CA GLY A 647 4.88 7.71 -39.88
C GLY A 647 4.74 8.14 -41.34
N ILE A 648 4.14 7.26 -42.14
CA ILE A 648 3.62 7.59 -43.47
C ILE A 648 2.17 7.13 -43.55
N ILE A 649 1.32 7.96 -44.13
CA ILE A 649 -0.07 7.59 -44.41
C ILE A 649 -0.44 8.01 -45.82
N ILE A 650 -1.13 7.12 -46.53
CA ILE A 650 -1.72 7.37 -47.83
C ILE A 650 -3.23 7.39 -47.64
N THR A 651 -3.87 8.43 -48.15
CA THR A 651 -5.32 8.62 -48.03
C THR A 651 -5.88 9.17 -49.34
N ASN A 652 -7.18 9.05 -49.55
CA ASN A 652 -7.93 9.95 -50.43
C ASN A 652 -8.81 10.88 -49.58
N ASP A 653 -9.76 11.59 -50.20
CA ASP A 653 -10.66 12.52 -49.51
C ASP A 653 -11.69 11.85 -48.58
N LYS A 654 -11.76 10.51 -48.58
CA LYS A 654 -12.78 9.72 -47.88
C LYS A 654 -12.20 8.79 -46.83
N MET A 655 -11.04 8.21 -47.08
CA MET A 655 -10.48 7.16 -46.23
C MET A 655 -8.97 7.03 -46.30
N THR A 656 -8.42 6.37 -45.28
CA THR A 656 -7.06 5.83 -45.30
C THR A 656 -6.95 4.66 -46.27
N LEU A 657 -5.87 4.62 -47.03
CA LEU A 657 -5.59 3.60 -48.04
C LEU A 657 -4.37 2.75 -47.68
N GLY A 658 -3.39 3.34 -46.99
CA GLY A 658 -2.20 2.63 -46.53
C GLY A 658 -1.49 3.36 -45.41
N VAL A 659 -0.94 2.62 -44.45
CA VAL A 659 -0.30 3.14 -43.24
C VAL A 659 1.05 2.45 -43.06
N GLY A 660 2.12 3.24 -42.98
CA GLY A 660 3.46 2.79 -42.68
C GLY A 660 3.92 3.29 -41.30
N PRO A 661 3.57 2.59 -40.20
CA PRO A 661 3.92 3.03 -38.85
C PRO A 661 5.30 2.54 -38.39
N GLY A 662 5.98 3.35 -37.57
CA GLY A 662 6.98 2.91 -36.60
C GLY A 662 8.33 2.48 -37.16
N GLN A 663 8.70 2.87 -38.39
CA GLN A 663 9.98 2.44 -38.97
C GLN A 663 11.13 3.35 -38.55
N THR A 664 12.31 2.76 -38.36
CA THR A 664 13.55 3.48 -38.03
C THR A 664 14.06 4.35 -39.19
N ASN A 665 13.67 4.03 -40.43
CA ASN A 665 13.95 4.84 -41.62
C ASN A 665 12.65 5.12 -42.39
N ARG A 666 12.52 6.34 -42.92
CA ARG A 666 11.27 6.84 -43.53
C ARG A 666 10.91 6.12 -44.84
N VAL A 667 11.90 5.75 -45.65
CA VAL A 667 11.66 5.06 -46.93
C VAL A 667 11.02 3.68 -46.73
N ALA A 668 11.31 2.98 -45.62
CA ALA A 668 10.61 1.75 -45.26
C ALA A 668 9.13 2.00 -44.97
N SER A 669 8.79 3.07 -44.22
CA SER A 669 7.39 3.45 -43.99
C SER A 669 6.68 3.79 -45.29
N VAL A 670 7.35 4.50 -46.21
CA VAL A 670 6.82 4.81 -47.55
C VAL A 670 6.45 3.53 -48.29
N ARG A 671 7.37 2.55 -48.36
CA ARG A 671 7.15 1.28 -49.04
C ARG A 671 6.01 0.46 -48.43
N ILE A 672 5.91 0.42 -47.10
CA ILE A 672 4.82 -0.28 -46.41
C ILE A 672 3.46 0.36 -46.75
N ALA A 673 3.37 1.69 -46.66
CA ALA A 673 2.13 2.40 -46.97
C ALA A 673 1.72 2.18 -48.44
N ILE A 674 2.67 2.27 -49.39
CA ILE A 674 2.43 2.05 -50.82
C ILE A 674 1.92 0.63 -51.08
N GLU A 675 2.56 -0.39 -50.49
CA GLU A 675 2.13 -1.79 -50.71
C GLU A 675 0.72 -2.04 -50.16
N GLN A 676 0.35 -1.41 -49.05
CA GLN A 676 -1.01 -1.52 -48.50
C GLN A 676 -2.04 -0.78 -49.36
N ALA A 677 -1.70 0.40 -49.89
CA ALA A 677 -2.57 1.21 -50.75
C ALA A 677 -2.60 0.73 -52.21
N LYS A 678 -1.93 -0.37 -52.51
CA LYS A 678 -1.80 -0.91 -53.87
C LYS A 678 -3.17 -1.10 -54.51
N ASP A 679 -3.24 -0.78 -55.80
CA ASP A 679 -4.45 -0.82 -56.63
C ASP A 679 -5.57 0.17 -56.21
N ARG A 680 -5.33 1.06 -55.24
CA ARG A 680 -6.31 2.05 -54.72
C ARG A 680 -5.79 3.49 -54.73
N LEU A 681 -4.90 3.82 -55.67
CA LEU A 681 -4.20 5.12 -55.69
C LEU A 681 -4.97 6.25 -56.40
N ASP A 682 -6.21 6.02 -56.81
CA ASP A 682 -7.03 7.07 -57.42
C ASP A 682 -7.37 8.17 -56.39
N GLY A 683 -7.08 9.42 -56.74
CA GLY A 683 -7.17 10.56 -55.84
C GLY A 683 -6.27 10.47 -54.60
N ALA A 684 -5.29 9.54 -54.57
CA ALA A 684 -4.49 9.29 -53.39
C ALA A 684 -3.38 10.34 -53.20
N VAL A 685 -3.18 10.72 -51.95
CA VAL A 685 -2.15 11.63 -51.48
C VAL A 685 -1.39 11.00 -50.33
N LEU A 686 -0.17 11.47 -50.07
CA LEU A 686 0.67 10.96 -48.99
C LEU A 686 1.05 12.05 -47.99
N ALA A 687 0.82 11.80 -46.71
CA ALA A 687 1.31 12.64 -45.63
C ALA A 687 2.47 11.98 -44.88
N SER A 688 3.42 12.81 -44.47
CA SER A 688 4.57 12.41 -43.68
C SER A 688 4.61 13.20 -42.37
N ASP A 689 4.75 12.50 -41.24
CA ASP A 689 4.73 13.10 -39.89
C ASP A 689 5.88 14.10 -39.63
N ALA A 690 6.91 14.02 -40.46
CA ALA A 690 8.16 14.75 -40.40
C ALA A 690 8.74 14.93 -41.81
N PHE A 691 9.80 15.73 -41.92
CA PHE A 691 10.37 16.04 -43.24
C PHE A 691 10.99 14.81 -43.92
N PHE A 692 11.02 14.80 -45.25
CA PHE A 692 11.78 13.84 -46.04
C PHE A 692 13.28 14.18 -45.98
N PRO A 693 14.15 13.26 -45.49
CA PRO A 693 15.56 13.57 -45.33
C PRO A 693 16.34 13.55 -46.66
N PHE A 694 15.86 12.81 -47.65
CA PHE A 694 16.53 12.58 -48.94
C PHE A 694 15.51 12.39 -50.08
N ALA A 695 15.96 12.61 -51.32
CA ALA A 695 15.15 12.49 -52.53
C ALA A 695 14.66 11.06 -52.85
N ASP A 696 15.31 10.03 -52.30
CA ASP A 696 14.94 8.61 -52.50
C ASP A 696 13.50 8.30 -52.08
N ASN A 697 13.00 8.95 -51.03
CA ASN A 697 11.62 8.85 -50.60
C ASN A 697 10.68 9.34 -51.70
N ILE A 698 11.00 10.46 -52.34
CA ILE A 698 10.19 11.05 -53.41
C ILE A 698 10.23 10.18 -54.67
N GLU A 699 11.38 9.60 -54.99
CA GLU A 699 11.52 8.68 -56.13
C GLU A 699 10.64 7.42 -55.95
N GLU A 700 10.55 6.86 -54.74
CA GLU A 700 9.67 5.72 -54.42
C GLU A 700 8.19 6.11 -54.51
N ILE A 701 7.82 7.29 -53.99
CA ILE A 701 6.45 7.84 -54.06
C ILE A 701 6.03 8.06 -55.52
N ALA A 702 6.92 8.61 -56.34
CA ALA A 702 6.68 8.86 -57.76
C ALA A 702 6.46 7.56 -58.55
N GLN A 703 7.22 6.50 -58.24
CA GLN A 703 7.08 5.20 -58.88
C GLN A 703 5.72 4.54 -58.60
N ALA A 704 5.12 4.80 -57.43
CA ALA A 704 3.78 4.35 -57.11
C ALA A 704 2.68 5.14 -57.84
N GLY A 705 2.99 6.35 -58.33
CA GLY A 705 2.04 7.18 -59.07
C GLY A 705 1.28 8.22 -58.24
N ILE A 706 1.65 8.41 -56.98
CA ILE A 706 1.07 9.45 -56.09
C ILE A 706 1.46 10.84 -56.62
N LYS A 707 0.50 11.77 -56.66
CA LYS A 707 0.66 13.09 -57.30
C LYS A 707 0.66 14.28 -56.34
N ALA A 708 0.30 14.07 -55.08
CA ALA A 708 0.36 15.12 -54.06
C ALA A 708 0.86 14.58 -52.72
N ILE A 709 1.72 15.35 -52.06
CA ILE A 709 2.32 15.02 -50.77
C ILE A 709 2.33 16.22 -49.82
N ILE A 710 2.25 15.95 -48.53
CA ILE A 710 2.34 16.95 -47.46
C ILE A 710 3.33 16.51 -46.38
N GLN A 711 4.15 17.46 -45.92
CA GLN A 711 5.16 17.27 -44.88
C GLN A 711 5.40 18.59 -44.13
N PRO A 712 6.14 18.61 -43.00
CA PRO A 712 6.44 19.87 -42.32
C PRO A 712 7.43 20.77 -43.08
N GLY A 713 8.39 20.18 -43.79
CA GLY A 713 9.62 20.87 -44.21
C GLY A 713 10.62 21.10 -43.06
N GLY A 714 11.69 21.83 -43.33
CA GLY A 714 12.73 22.18 -42.35
C GLY A 714 14.02 21.34 -42.44
N SER A 715 14.19 20.53 -43.48
CA SER A 715 15.46 19.84 -43.74
C SER A 715 16.47 20.81 -44.34
N VAL A 716 17.76 20.67 -43.98
CA VAL A 716 18.85 21.34 -44.71
C VAL A 716 18.94 20.89 -46.17
N ARG A 717 18.24 19.81 -46.54
CA ARG A 717 18.14 19.24 -47.89
C ARG A 717 16.73 19.30 -48.48
N ASP A 718 15.86 20.19 -48.00
CA ASP A 718 14.49 20.29 -48.54
C ASP A 718 14.49 20.47 -50.07
N GLN A 719 15.46 21.22 -50.61
CA GLN A 719 15.59 21.45 -52.05
C GLN A 719 15.77 20.14 -52.83
N ASP A 720 16.49 19.15 -52.31
CA ASP A 720 16.68 17.85 -52.99
C ASP A 720 15.33 17.14 -53.19
N SER A 721 14.46 17.20 -52.18
CA SER A 721 13.12 16.60 -52.24
C SER A 721 12.17 17.41 -53.13
N ILE A 722 12.25 18.75 -53.09
CA ILE A 722 11.46 19.65 -53.94
C ILE A 722 11.82 19.43 -55.42
N ASP A 723 13.11 19.36 -55.75
CA ASP A 723 13.60 19.13 -57.12
C ASP A 723 13.14 17.76 -57.64
N ALA A 724 13.22 16.72 -56.80
CA ALA A 724 12.71 15.39 -57.15
C ALA A 724 11.20 15.38 -57.37
N ALA A 725 10.42 16.11 -56.57
CA ALA A 725 8.98 16.22 -56.74
C ALA A 725 8.61 16.99 -58.01
N ASN A 726 9.28 18.10 -58.30
CA ASN A 726 9.12 18.86 -59.55
C ASN A 726 9.40 17.99 -60.77
N LYS A 727 10.52 17.24 -60.76
CA LYS A 727 10.89 16.31 -61.82
C LYS A 727 9.79 15.30 -62.17
N HIS A 728 9.02 14.86 -61.17
CA HIS A 728 7.94 13.87 -61.32
C HIS A 728 6.52 14.46 -61.40
N GLY A 729 6.42 15.80 -61.38
CA GLY A 729 5.14 16.51 -61.38
C GLY A 729 4.29 16.21 -60.15
N ILE A 730 4.90 16.22 -58.96
CA ILE A 730 4.25 16.00 -57.67
C ILE A 730 4.04 17.36 -56.98
N ALA A 731 2.81 17.62 -56.52
CA ALA A 731 2.52 18.75 -55.65
C ALA A 731 3.06 18.45 -54.24
N MET A 732 3.88 19.32 -53.67
CA MET A 732 4.43 19.18 -52.32
C MET A 732 4.02 20.37 -51.46
N VAL A 733 3.42 20.07 -50.31
CA VAL A 733 2.93 21.06 -49.34
C VAL A 733 3.75 21.01 -48.07
N PHE A 734 4.19 22.17 -47.59
CA PHE A 734 4.87 22.37 -46.30
C PHE A 734 3.91 22.96 -45.28
N THR A 735 3.83 22.36 -44.09
CA THR A 735 2.98 22.83 -42.98
C THR A 735 3.74 23.63 -41.92
N GLY A 736 5.06 23.43 -41.81
CA GLY A 736 5.88 24.02 -40.75
C GLY A 736 5.72 23.38 -39.36
N VAL A 737 4.86 22.36 -39.21
CA VAL A 737 4.55 21.70 -37.94
C VAL A 737 4.85 20.20 -38.03
N ARG A 738 5.52 19.63 -37.02
CA ARG A 738 5.92 18.22 -36.99
C ARG A 738 5.15 17.46 -35.91
N HIS A 739 4.58 16.30 -36.25
CA HIS A 739 3.78 15.47 -35.34
C HIS A 739 4.46 14.13 -35.03
N PHE A 740 5.59 14.17 -34.32
CA PHE A 740 6.25 12.92 -33.90
C PHE A 740 5.49 12.25 -32.75
N ARG A 741 5.34 10.92 -32.85
CA ARG A 741 4.68 10.09 -31.83
C ARG A 741 5.39 8.75 -31.70
N HIS A 742 5.83 8.42 -30.48
CA HIS A 742 6.55 7.17 -30.17
C HIS A 742 5.64 6.19 -29.44
#